data_AF-A0A8C0XHQ9-F1
#
_entry.id   AF-A0A8C0XHQ9-F1
#
_cell.length_a   1.000
_cell.length_b   1.000
_cell.length_c   1.000
_cell.angle_alpha   90.00
_cell.angle_beta   90.00
_cell.angle_gamma   90.00
#
_symmetry.space_group_name_H-M   'P 1'
#
loop_
_entity.id
_entity.type
_entity.pdbx_description
1 polymer ?
#
loop_
_entity_poly.entity_id
_entity_poly.type
_entity_poly.pdbx_seq_one_letter_code
_entity_poly.pdbx_strand_id
1 'polypeptide(L)'
;MYGSARSVGKVEPSSQSPGRSPRLPRSPRLGHRRTNSTGGSSGSSVGGGSGKTLSMENIQSLNAAYATSGPMYLSDHENVGSETPKSTMTLGRSGGRLPYGVRMTAMGSSPNIASSGVASDTIAFGEHHLPPVSMASTVPHSLRQARDNTIMDLQTQLKEVLRENDLLRKDVEVKESKLSSSMNSIKTFWSPELKKERALRKDEASKITIWKEQYRVVQEENQHMQMTIQALQDELRIQRDLNQLFQQDSSSRTGEPCVAELTEENFQRLHAEHERQAKELFLLRKTLEEMELRIETQKQTLNARDESIKKLLEMLQSKGLSAKATEEDHERTRRLAEAEMHVHHLESLLEQKEKENNMLREEMHRRFENAPDSAKTKALQTVIEMKDSKISSMERGLRDLEEEIQMLKSNGALSTEEREEEMKQMEVYRSHSKFMKNKVEQLKEELSSKEAQGEELKKRAAGLQSEIGQVKQELSRKDTELLALQTKLETLTNQFSDSKQHIEVLKESLTAKEQRAAILQTEVDALRLRLEEKETMLNKKTKQIQDMAEEKGTQAGEIHDLKDMLDVKERKVNVLQKKIENLQEQLRDKEKQMSSLKERVKSLQADTTNTDTALTTLEEALAEKERTIERLKEQRDRDEREKQEEVDNYKKDLKDLREKVSLLQGDLSEKEASLLDLKEHASSLASSGLKKDSRLKTLEIALEQKKEECLKMESQLKKAHEATLEARASPEMSDRIQQLEREIARYKDESSKAQAEVDRLLEILKEVENEKNDKDKKIAELER
;
A
#
# COMPACT_ATOMS: atom_id res chain seq x y z
N MET A 1 -26.85 99.69 10.79
CA MET A 1 -26.23 99.81 12.12
C MET A 1 -25.32 98.61 12.31
N TYR A 2 -24.02 98.84 12.47
CA TYR A 2 -23.18 98.44 13.62
C TYR A 2 -23.19 96.92 13.93
N GLY A 3 -22.08 96.21 14.08
CA GLY A 3 -20.64 96.50 14.22
C GLY A 3 -19.99 95.24 14.86
N SER A 4 -18.70 95.10 15.17
CA SER A 4 -17.49 95.91 14.97
C SER A 4 -16.27 95.00 15.26
N ALA A 5 -15.16 95.17 14.53
CA ALA A 5 -13.74 95.28 14.99
C ALA A 5 -13.14 94.32 16.06
N ARG A 6 -11.83 94.04 16.21
CA ARG A 6 -10.51 94.28 15.53
C ARG A 6 -9.43 93.54 16.39
N SER A 7 -8.15 93.32 16.03
CA SER A 7 -7.40 93.10 14.77
C SER A 7 -5.88 92.98 15.08
N VAL A 8 -5.06 92.44 14.14
CA VAL A 8 -3.56 92.48 14.09
C VAL A 8 -2.82 91.44 14.98
N GLY A 9 -1.73 90.76 14.58
CA GLY A 9 -1.13 90.56 13.24
C GLY A 9 0.41 90.64 13.17
N LYS A 10 1.05 89.74 12.37
CA LYS A 10 2.43 89.79 11.78
C LYS A 10 3.67 89.86 12.74
N VAL A 11 4.91 89.43 12.43
CA VAL A 11 5.56 88.58 11.37
C VAL A 11 7.00 88.20 11.83
N GLU A 12 7.42 86.93 11.67
CA GLU A 12 8.80 86.36 11.48
C GLU A 12 10.00 86.77 12.41
N PRO A 13 11.24 86.18 12.32
CA PRO A 13 11.75 85.10 11.43
C PRO A 13 12.53 83.93 12.08
N SER A 14 12.98 83.00 11.22
CA SER A 14 14.30 82.29 11.26
C SER A 14 14.47 80.87 11.87
N SER A 15 14.69 79.92 10.96
CA SER A 15 15.87 79.03 10.90
C SER A 15 16.00 77.71 11.70
N GLN A 16 16.70 76.78 11.03
CA GLN A 16 17.41 75.56 11.48
C GLN A 16 16.65 74.22 11.58
N SER A 17 17.37 73.18 11.10
CA SER A 17 16.87 71.86 10.70
C SER A 17 16.98 70.80 11.81
N PRO A 18 16.10 69.78 11.83
CA PRO A 18 16.25 68.61 12.70
C PRO A 18 17.04 67.49 12.00
N GLY A 19 18.15 67.03 12.60
CA GLY A 19 18.91 65.91 12.02
C GLY A 19 20.07 65.43 12.86
N ARG A 20 19.85 64.43 13.73
CA ARG A 20 20.94 63.74 14.44
C ARG A 20 20.61 62.26 14.70
N SER A 21 21.02 61.40 13.77
CA SER A 21 20.92 59.95 13.91
C SER A 21 22.04 59.38 14.80
N PRO A 22 21.79 58.32 15.60
CA PRO A 22 22.80 57.67 16.42
C PRO A 22 23.71 56.72 15.61
N ARG A 23 24.89 56.41 16.18
CA ARG A 23 25.99 55.67 15.53
C ARG A 23 25.82 54.14 15.59
N LEU A 24 26.36 53.44 14.58
CA LEU A 24 26.64 52.00 14.60
C LEU A 24 28.04 51.72 15.20
N PRO A 25 28.28 50.53 15.82
CA PRO A 25 29.58 50.14 16.35
C PRO A 25 30.53 49.56 15.29
N ARG A 26 31.84 49.56 15.60
CA ARG A 26 32.94 49.08 14.75
C ARG A 26 33.12 47.56 14.83
N SER A 27 33.58 46.96 13.73
CA SER A 27 34.27 45.65 13.72
C SER A 27 35.81 45.83 13.67
N PRO A 28 36.62 44.87 14.16
CA PRO A 28 38.07 45.07 14.35
C PRO A 28 38.92 44.82 13.09
N ARG A 29 40.07 45.50 13.02
CA ARG A 29 41.14 45.30 12.02
C ARG A 29 42.27 44.43 12.61
N LEU A 30 42.75 43.46 11.84
CA LEU A 30 44.08 42.81 11.84
C LEU A 30 44.20 42.10 10.47
N GLY A 31 45.31 42.07 9.72
CA GLY A 31 46.63 42.70 9.84
C GLY A 31 47.43 42.55 8.52
N HIS A 32 48.58 43.22 8.42
CA HIS A 32 49.58 43.28 7.32
C HIS A 32 49.68 42.09 6.32
N ARG A 33 49.94 42.35 5.01
CA ARG A 33 51.30 42.64 4.50
C ARG A 33 51.34 43.47 3.20
N ARG A 34 52.43 44.24 3.02
CA ARG A 34 52.79 44.99 1.79
C ARG A 34 53.86 44.24 1.00
N THR A 35 53.90 44.41 -0.32
CA THR A 35 55.12 44.69 -1.11
C THR A 35 54.76 45.44 -2.41
N ASN A 36 55.54 46.46 -2.77
CA ASN A 36 55.59 47.05 -4.13
C ASN A 36 56.50 46.14 -5.01
N SER A 37 56.88 46.39 -6.28
CA SER A 37 56.85 47.55 -7.20
C SER A 37 57.17 47.08 -8.64
N THR A 38 56.98 47.94 -9.66
CA THR A 38 57.64 47.93 -11.02
C THR A 38 57.41 46.69 -11.92
N GLY A 39 57.33 46.77 -13.25
CA GLY A 39 57.38 47.91 -14.19
C GLY A 39 58.11 47.53 -15.50
N GLY A 40 57.61 47.95 -16.67
CA GLY A 40 58.38 47.97 -17.94
C GLY A 40 58.17 46.78 -18.91
N SER A 41 58.18 47.09 -20.22
CA SER A 41 57.83 46.19 -21.33
C SER A 41 59.01 45.47 -22.00
N SER A 42 58.71 44.36 -22.70
CA SER A 42 59.12 44.01 -24.10
C SER A 42 59.67 42.58 -24.31
N GLY A 43 59.49 42.03 -25.53
CA GLY A 43 60.40 41.01 -26.08
C GLY A 43 59.92 39.54 -26.18
N SER A 44 59.31 39.19 -27.32
CA SER A 44 59.29 37.88 -28.01
C SER A 44 59.62 36.53 -27.31
N SER A 45 58.61 35.65 -27.41
CA SER A 45 58.67 34.30 -28.02
C SER A 45 58.93 33.02 -27.18
N VAL A 46 58.15 31.99 -27.56
CA VAL A 46 58.27 30.54 -27.29
C VAL A 46 58.11 30.04 -25.84
N GLY A 47 57.10 29.18 -25.65
CA GLY A 47 57.22 28.04 -24.73
C GLY A 47 56.25 27.96 -23.55
N GLY A 48 55.12 27.26 -23.76
CA GLY A 48 54.52 26.37 -22.75
C GLY A 48 53.67 26.95 -21.61
N GLY A 49 52.45 26.39 -21.46
CA GLY A 49 51.95 26.00 -20.14
C GLY A 49 51.01 26.95 -19.39
N SER A 50 49.71 26.61 -19.43
CA SER A 50 48.75 26.69 -18.31
C SER A 50 48.26 28.06 -17.80
N GLY A 51 46.94 28.12 -17.51
CA GLY A 51 46.45 28.89 -16.37
C GLY A 51 45.87 30.28 -16.64
N LYS A 52 44.86 30.40 -17.52
CA LYS A 52 43.88 31.49 -17.41
C LYS A 52 42.45 30.96 -17.32
N THR A 53 41.74 31.50 -16.33
CA THR A 53 40.36 31.22 -15.96
C THR A 53 39.40 31.44 -17.13
N LEU A 54 38.62 30.41 -17.49
CA LEU A 54 37.50 30.59 -18.40
C LEU A 54 36.24 31.07 -17.66
N SER A 55 35.52 31.94 -18.35
CA SER A 55 34.24 32.50 -17.91
C SER A 55 33.18 31.43 -17.68
N MET A 56 32.21 31.71 -16.81
CA MET A 56 31.08 30.84 -16.55
C MET A 56 29.97 31.12 -17.56
N GLU A 57 29.95 30.38 -18.67
CA GLU A 57 28.84 30.43 -19.63
C GLU A 57 28.74 29.11 -20.42
N ASN A 58 27.56 28.84 -20.98
CA ASN A 58 27.18 27.66 -21.78
C ASN A 58 26.87 26.35 -21.02
N ILE A 59 25.75 26.34 -20.30
CA ILE A 59 24.88 25.15 -20.26
C ILE A 59 23.89 25.26 -21.40
N GLN A 60 24.00 24.42 -22.42
CA GLN A 60 22.89 24.10 -23.33
C GLN A 60 23.12 22.77 -24.07
N SER A 61 22.05 21.96 -24.11
CA SER A 61 21.88 20.71 -24.87
C SER A 61 22.96 19.62 -24.77
N LEU A 62 22.71 18.61 -23.91
CA LEU A 62 23.26 17.26 -24.08
C LEU A 62 22.12 16.22 -24.00
N ASN A 63 21.36 16.10 -25.10
CA ASN A 63 20.24 15.15 -25.23
C ASN A 63 20.10 14.71 -26.71
N ALA A 64 21.18 14.14 -27.27
CA ALA A 64 21.21 13.61 -28.64
C ALA A 64 22.42 12.68 -28.88
N ALA A 65 22.46 11.48 -28.26
CA ALA A 65 23.55 10.52 -28.47
C ALA A 65 23.20 9.03 -28.17
N TYR A 66 21.97 8.57 -28.45
CA TYR A 66 21.62 7.14 -28.37
C TYR A 66 20.73 6.69 -29.54
N ALA A 67 21.28 6.76 -30.75
CA ALA A 67 20.77 6.03 -31.92
C ALA A 67 21.85 5.94 -32.99
N THR A 68 22.58 4.81 -33.08
CA THR A 68 22.93 4.05 -34.31
C THR A 68 24.14 3.14 -34.11
N SER A 69 24.13 2.01 -34.85
CA SER A 69 25.21 1.04 -35.09
C SER A 69 25.66 0.13 -33.93
N GLY A 70 25.77 -1.16 -34.27
CA GLY A 70 26.20 -2.25 -33.41
C GLY A 70 27.66 -2.66 -33.62
N PRO A 71 28.00 -3.96 -33.51
CA PRO A 71 29.18 -4.38 -32.77
C PRO A 71 30.46 -4.47 -33.60
N MET A 72 31.59 -4.19 -32.95
CA MET A 72 32.90 -4.69 -33.36
C MET A 72 33.57 -5.37 -32.16
N TYR A 73 33.82 -6.66 -32.31
CA TYR A 73 34.68 -7.45 -31.42
C TYR A 73 36.13 -6.97 -31.53
N LEU A 74 36.85 -6.92 -30.40
CA LEU A 74 38.30 -7.10 -30.33
C LEU A 74 38.69 -7.50 -28.90
N SER A 75 39.15 -8.74 -28.74
CA SER A 75 40.00 -9.19 -27.63
C SER A 75 41.40 -8.55 -27.78
N ASP A 76 42.33 -8.51 -26.82
CA ASP A 76 42.70 -9.51 -25.80
C ASP A 76 43.31 -8.90 -24.52
N HIS A 77 43.37 -9.74 -23.49
CA HIS A 77 44.25 -9.76 -22.31
C HIS A 77 45.35 -8.69 -22.09
N GLU A 78 45.43 -8.20 -20.85
CA GLU A 78 46.59 -8.49 -19.98
C GLU A 78 46.20 -8.46 -18.48
N ASN A 79 46.98 -9.15 -17.64
CA ASN A 79 46.65 -9.47 -16.25
C ASN A 79 47.27 -8.48 -15.22
N VAL A 80 47.11 -8.81 -13.92
CA VAL A 80 47.86 -8.34 -12.72
C VAL A 80 47.07 -7.45 -11.75
N GLY A 81 46.49 -8.11 -10.74
CA GLY A 81 46.83 -7.89 -9.33
C GLY A 81 46.58 -6.52 -8.69
N SER A 82 45.64 -6.46 -7.73
CA SER A 82 45.63 -5.43 -6.69
C SER A 82 45.43 -6.07 -5.32
N GLU A 83 46.27 -5.66 -4.37
CA GLU A 83 46.38 -6.23 -3.03
C GLU A 83 45.27 -5.74 -2.09
N THR A 84 44.94 -6.56 -1.09
CA THR A 84 44.25 -6.06 0.11
C THR A 84 45.16 -5.13 0.89
N PRO A 85 44.58 -4.20 1.68
CA PRO A 85 44.89 -4.28 3.10
C PRO A 85 43.64 -4.27 4.01
N LYS A 86 43.80 -4.92 5.17
CA LYS A 86 42.82 -4.97 6.27
C LYS A 86 43.21 -4.02 7.42
N SER A 87 42.22 -3.75 8.27
CA SER A 87 42.31 -3.44 9.71
C SER A 87 42.66 -2.01 10.15
N THR A 88 41.85 -1.50 11.08
CA THR A 88 42.20 -1.15 12.50
C THR A 88 41.22 -0.06 12.98
N MET A 89 40.08 -0.41 13.59
CA MET A 89 39.82 -0.61 15.04
C MET A 89 39.52 0.65 15.88
N THR A 90 38.78 0.43 16.98
CA THR A 90 38.36 1.38 18.04
C THR A 90 37.17 2.28 17.66
N LEU A 91 36.21 2.61 18.55
CA LEU A 91 36.04 2.34 20.00
C LEU A 91 34.55 2.45 20.39
N GLY A 92 34.13 1.89 21.53
CA GLY A 92 32.97 2.43 22.29
C GLY A 92 31.67 1.62 22.28
N ARG A 93 31.62 0.49 23.00
CA ARG A 93 30.38 -0.20 23.38
C ARG A 93 29.83 0.40 24.68
N SER A 94 28.56 0.78 24.71
CA SER A 94 27.75 0.76 25.94
C SER A 94 26.29 0.50 25.56
N GLY A 95 25.57 -0.24 26.40
CA GLY A 95 24.17 -0.56 26.13
C GLY A 95 23.42 -0.91 27.41
N GLY A 96 22.10 -0.99 27.30
CA GLY A 96 21.27 -1.63 28.31
C GLY A 96 20.08 -0.82 28.81
N ARG A 97 18.91 -1.49 28.77
CA ARG A 97 17.72 -1.33 29.63
C ARG A 97 16.70 -0.21 29.34
N LEU A 98 15.66 -0.62 28.63
CA LEU A 98 14.25 -0.48 29.07
C LEU A 98 14.04 -1.32 30.37
N PRO A 99 13.01 -1.07 31.25
CA PRO A 99 11.60 -0.96 30.83
C PRO A 99 10.62 -0.09 31.68
N TYR A 100 9.39 0.05 31.16
CA TYR A 100 8.08 0.18 31.83
C TYR A 100 7.78 1.29 32.88
N GLY A 101 6.60 1.92 32.78
CA GLY A 101 5.97 2.61 33.91
C GLY A 101 4.92 3.69 33.57
N VAL A 102 3.65 3.32 33.44
CA VAL A 102 2.51 4.26 33.41
C VAL A 102 2.08 4.61 34.84
N ARG A 103 1.88 5.90 35.18
CA ARG A 103 0.83 6.33 36.14
C ARG A 103 0.52 7.83 36.12
N MET A 104 -0.79 8.12 36.26
CA MET A 104 -1.40 9.42 36.53
C MET A 104 -1.34 9.78 38.03
N THR A 105 -1.17 11.07 38.33
CA THR A 105 -1.73 11.84 39.47
C THR A 105 -1.68 13.33 39.06
N ALA A 106 -2.71 14.19 39.06
CA ALA A 106 -3.93 14.37 39.87
C ALA A 106 -3.73 15.18 41.18
N MET A 107 -4.72 16.04 41.49
CA MET A 107 -4.79 17.05 42.59
C MET A 107 -3.93 18.32 42.35
N GLY A 108 -4.40 19.56 42.53
CA GLY A 108 -5.69 20.19 42.87
C GLY A 108 -5.52 21.73 42.72
N SER A 109 -6.49 22.64 42.88
CA SER A 109 -7.91 22.58 43.26
C SER A 109 -8.59 23.93 42.91
N SER A 110 -9.86 23.93 42.50
CA SER A 110 -10.70 25.14 42.28
C SER A 110 -11.29 25.68 43.61
N PRO A 111 -11.98 26.84 43.62
CA PRO A 111 -13.41 26.86 43.26
C PRO A 111 -13.96 28.11 42.53
N ASN A 112 -15.16 27.95 41.97
CA ASN A 112 -16.01 28.99 41.37
C ASN A 112 -16.48 30.07 42.36
N ILE A 113 -16.74 31.27 41.85
CA ILE A 113 -17.94 32.06 42.23
C ILE A 113 -18.61 32.56 40.94
N ALA A 114 -19.92 32.32 40.82
CA ALA A 114 -20.75 32.86 39.77
C ALA A 114 -21.14 34.32 40.10
N SER A 115 -21.05 35.23 39.13
CA SER A 115 -21.55 36.60 39.31
C SER A 115 -23.04 36.65 38.98
N SER A 116 -23.86 36.77 40.03
CA SER A 116 -25.31 36.88 39.94
C SER A 116 -25.74 38.32 39.66
N GLY A 117 -26.76 38.46 38.80
CA GLY A 117 -27.90 39.35 39.03
C GLY A 117 -27.64 40.81 39.43
N VAL A 118 -27.73 41.70 38.45
CA VAL A 118 -28.10 43.10 38.71
C VAL A 118 -29.51 43.18 39.29
N ALA A 119 -29.62 43.55 40.57
CA ALA A 119 -30.85 43.97 41.21
C ALA A 119 -30.55 45.24 42.03
N SER A 120 -30.83 46.40 41.43
CA SER A 120 -30.73 47.69 42.11
C SER A 120 -32.13 48.08 42.58
N ASP A 121 -32.48 47.69 43.81
CA ASP A 121 -33.79 48.00 44.36
C ASP A 121 -34.00 49.50 44.56
N THR A 122 -35.18 49.95 44.17
CA THR A 122 -35.61 51.34 44.27
C THR A 122 -36.13 51.61 45.67
N ILE A 123 -35.35 52.28 46.53
CA ILE A 123 -35.84 52.79 47.81
C ILE A 123 -35.96 54.32 47.73
N ALA A 124 -37.16 54.77 47.40
CA ALA A 124 -37.59 56.14 47.64
C ALA A 124 -37.93 56.29 49.14
N PHE A 125 -37.34 57.30 49.78
CA PHE A 125 -37.90 57.90 50.99
C PHE A 125 -38.35 59.32 50.64
N GLY A 126 -39.66 59.55 50.71
CA GLY A 126 -40.28 60.86 50.61
C GLY A 126 -40.46 61.48 52.01
N GLU A 127 -41.66 62.03 52.23
CA GLU A 127 -42.17 62.53 53.52
C GLU A 127 -41.75 63.95 53.95
N HIS A 128 -42.43 64.92 53.33
CA HIS A 128 -43.23 65.95 54.01
C HIS A 128 -42.70 66.73 55.23
N HIS A 129 -42.28 67.94 54.91
CA HIS A 129 -42.75 69.19 55.52
C HIS A 129 -44.15 69.14 56.19
N LEU A 130 -44.24 69.12 57.52
CA LEU A 130 -45.45 69.46 58.31
C LEU A 130 -45.05 69.98 59.73
N PRO A 131 -45.97 70.57 60.53
CA PRO A 131 -45.74 71.86 61.21
C PRO A 131 -45.23 71.75 62.69
N PRO A 132 -44.92 72.88 63.38
CA PRO A 132 -44.07 72.84 64.57
C PRO A 132 -44.83 72.42 65.83
N VAL A 133 -44.29 71.43 66.55
CA VAL A 133 -44.77 71.08 67.90
C VAL A 133 -43.95 71.83 68.94
N SER A 134 -44.55 72.87 69.50
CA SER A 134 -44.00 73.55 70.68
C SER A 134 -44.17 72.67 71.92
N MET A 135 -43.07 72.10 72.40
CA MET A 135 -43.01 71.47 73.73
C MET A 135 -42.12 72.31 74.65
N ALA A 136 -42.74 73.26 75.34
CA ALA A 136 -42.18 73.81 76.56
C ALA A 136 -42.16 72.72 77.63
N SER A 137 -40.97 72.20 77.94
CA SER A 137 -40.74 71.35 79.12
C SER A 137 -39.45 71.76 79.81
N THR A 138 -39.48 71.73 81.14
CA THR A 138 -38.64 72.49 82.06
C THR A 138 -37.26 71.87 82.26
N VAL A 139 -36.39 71.99 81.26
CA VAL A 139 -34.95 71.72 81.40
C VAL A 139 -34.25 72.97 81.96
N PRO A 140 -33.53 72.90 83.11
CA PRO A 140 -32.81 74.03 83.67
C PRO A 140 -31.87 74.69 82.66
N HIS A 141 -31.75 76.02 82.71
CA HIS A 141 -30.99 76.80 81.72
C HIS A 141 -29.55 76.32 81.55
N SER A 142 -28.88 75.96 82.65
CA SER A 142 -27.54 75.36 82.66
C SER A 142 -27.44 74.05 81.87
N LEU A 143 -28.44 73.17 82.00
CA LEU A 143 -28.46 71.87 81.34
C LEU A 143 -28.86 71.98 79.86
N ARG A 144 -29.66 73.00 79.52
CA ARG A 144 -29.99 73.37 78.13
C ARG A 144 -28.75 73.97 77.43
N GLN A 145 -28.06 74.91 78.08
CA GLN A 145 -26.85 75.53 77.55
C GLN A 145 -25.69 74.53 77.40
N ALA A 146 -25.51 73.62 78.37
CA ALA A 146 -24.54 72.53 78.25
C ALA A 146 -24.86 71.62 77.06
N ARG A 147 -26.12 71.20 76.90
CA ARG A 147 -26.58 70.42 75.74
C ARG A 147 -26.34 71.16 74.42
N ASP A 148 -26.73 72.44 74.33
CA ASP A 148 -26.66 73.20 73.09
C ASP A 148 -25.20 73.48 72.69
N ASN A 149 -24.30 73.72 73.66
CA ASN A 149 -22.85 73.74 73.43
C ASN A 149 -22.33 72.39 72.93
N THR A 150 -22.69 71.27 73.57
CA THR A 150 -22.28 69.92 73.12
C THR A 150 -22.79 69.61 71.72
N ILE A 151 -24.01 70.03 71.36
CA ILE A 151 -24.55 69.88 70.00
C ILE A 151 -23.75 70.72 69.00
N MET A 152 -23.35 71.94 69.36
CA MET A 152 -22.53 72.80 68.51
C MET A 152 -21.11 72.25 68.30
N ASP A 153 -20.50 71.68 69.34
CA ASP A 153 -19.20 71.00 69.25
C ASP A 153 -19.30 69.74 68.37
N LEU A 154 -20.34 68.92 68.55
CA LEU A 154 -20.61 67.74 67.71
C LEU A 154 -20.90 68.12 66.25
N GLN A 155 -21.62 69.21 65.99
CA GLN A 155 -21.83 69.73 64.63
C GLN A 155 -20.53 70.24 64.00
N THR A 156 -19.61 70.77 64.81
CA THR A 156 -18.30 71.23 64.34
C THR A 156 -17.39 70.04 64.02
N GLN A 157 -17.33 69.04 64.90
CA GLN A 157 -16.63 67.78 64.65
C GLN A 157 -17.19 67.04 63.43
N LEU A 158 -18.52 66.99 63.25
CA LEU A 158 -19.13 66.37 62.08
C LEU A 158 -18.75 67.08 60.78
N LYS A 159 -18.71 68.42 60.77
CA LYS A 159 -18.22 69.20 59.60
C LYS A 159 -16.74 68.95 59.34
N GLU A 160 -15.93 68.82 60.38
CA GLU A 160 -14.49 68.54 60.25
C GLU A 160 -14.23 67.13 59.71
N VAL A 161 -14.92 66.11 60.22
CA VAL A 161 -14.85 64.73 59.74
C VAL A 161 -15.35 64.61 58.29
N LEU A 162 -16.42 65.32 57.91
CA LEU A 162 -16.88 65.35 56.52
C LEU A 162 -15.83 65.99 55.59
N ARG A 163 -15.22 67.11 56.02
CA ARG A 163 -14.14 67.78 55.29
C ARG A 163 -12.89 66.89 55.16
N GLU A 164 -12.56 66.15 56.20
CA GLU A 164 -11.47 65.17 56.19
C GLU A 164 -11.78 63.98 55.27
N ASN A 165 -13.02 63.47 55.27
CA ASN A 165 -13.45 62.41 54.36
C ASN A 165 -13.33 62.83 52.88
N ASP A 166 -13.73 64.05 52.54
CA ASP A 166 -13.58 64.60 51.18
C ASP A 166 -12.11 64.81 50.78
N LEU A 167 -11.22 65.12 51.73
CA LEU A 167 -9.78 65.20 51.48
C LEU A 167 -9.17 63.81 51.26
N LEU A 168 -9.55 62.82 52.08
CA LEU A 168 -9.09 61.43 51.96
C LEU A 168 -9.57 60.81 50.64
N ARG A 169 -10.80 61.08 50.20
CA ARG A 169 -11.31 60.67 48.87
C ARG A 169 -10.46 61.23 47.73
N LYS A 170 -10.15 62.53 47.76
CA LYS A 170 -9.26 63.16 46.76
C LYS A 170 -7.86 62.58 46.79
N ASP A 171 -7.32 62.27 47.97
CA ASP A 171 -5.98 61.68 48.09
C ASP A 171 -5.93 60.22 47.59
N VAL A 172 -7.02 59.45 47.75
CA VAL A 172 -7.18 58.13 47.12
C VAL A 172 -7.23 58.24 45.60
N GLU A 173 -8.04 59.15 45.05
CA GLU A 173 -8.16 59.36 43.59
C GLU A 173 -6.82 59.82 42.96
N VAL A 174 -6.06 60.66 43.67
CA VAL A 174 -4.69 61.04 43.31
C VAL A 174 -3.71 59.86 43.39
N LYS A 175 -3.88 58.93 44.34
CA LYS A 175 -3.07 57.71 44.45
C LYS A 175 -3.41 56.70 43.34
N GLU A 176 -4.69 56.51 43.02
CA GLU A 176 -5.14 55.62 41.93
C GLU A 176 -4.68 56.12 40.55
N SER A 177 -4.82 57.42 40.27
CA SER A 177 -4.33 58.01 39.02
C SER A 177 -2.80 57.90 38.88
N LYS A 178 -2.04 58.09 39.96
CA LYS A 178 -0.58 57.83 40.00
C LYS A 178 -0.24 56.35 39.81
N LEU A 179 -0.97 55.43 40.45
CA LEU A 179 -0.77 53.99 40.30
C LEU A 179 -1.06 53.54 38.87
N SER A 180 -2.18 53.99 38.29
CA SER A 180 -2.57 53.70 36.90
C SER A 180 -1.54 54.24 35.91
N SER A 181 -1.08 55.49 36.10
CA SER A 181 0.01 56.08 35.31
C SER A 181 1.31 55.28 35.42
N SER A 182 1.69 54.86 36.64
CA SER A 182 2.89 54.05 36.87
C SER A 182 2.77 52.64 36.28
N MET A 183 1.60 52.00 36.35
CA MET A 183 1.33 50.69 35.77
C MET A 183 1.33 50.73 34.23
N ASN A 184 0.79 51.80 33.64
CA ASN A 184 0.82 52.03 32.19
C ASN A 184 2.23 52.44 31.71
N SER A 185 2.98 53.15 32.56
CA SER A 185 4.41 53.40 32.37
C SER A 185 5.17 52.08 32.37
N ILE A 186 5.07 51.22 33.40
CA ILE A 186 5.72 49.90 33.45
C ILE A 186 5.37 49.06 32.21
N LYS A 187 4.12 49.06 31.77
CA LYS A 187 3.66 48.37 30.54
C LYS A 187 4.34 48.89 29.26
N THR A 188 4.69 50.18 29.20
CA THR A 188 5.49 50.78 28.11
C THR A 188 7.00 50.78 28.39
N PHE A 189 7.43 50.53 29.64
CA PHE A 189 8.82 50.44 30.10
C PHE A 189 9.45 49.05 29.89
N TRP A 190 8.66 48.03 29.54
CA TRP A 190 9.16 46.87 28.80
C TRP A 190 9.71 47.39 27.48
N SER A 191 11.01 47.71 27.46
CA SER A 191 11.59 48.52 26.40
C SER A 191 11.28 47.88 25.03
N PRO A 192 11.04 48.70 23.99
CA PRO A 192 10.80 48.18 22.65
C PRO A 192 11.89 47.19 22.20
N GLU A 193 13.12 47.40 22.66
CA GLU A 193 14.27 46.52 22.48
C GLU A 193 14.07 45.19 23.20
N LEU A 194 13.67 45.17 24.48
CA LEU A 194 13.43 43.92 25.23
C LEU A 194 12.25 43.10 24.66
N LYS A 195 11.23 43.78 24.13
CA LYS A 195 10.13 43.13 23.39
C LYS A 195 10.60 42.59 22.03
N LYS A 196 11.41 43.34 21.28
CA LYS A 196 12.07 42.88 20.04
C LYS A 196 13.02 41.72 20.31
N GLU A 197 13.75 41.71 21.42
CA GLU A 197 14.72 40.67 21.77
C GLU A 197 14.04 39.36 22.18
N ARG A 198 12.89 39.44 22.88
CA ARG A 198 12.03 38.26 23.12
C ARG A 198 11.43 37.73 21.81
N ALA A 199 11.06 38.60 20.87
CA ALA A 199 10.59 38.19 19.54
C ALA A 199 11.72 37.54 18.73
N LEU A 200 12.91 38.15 18.67
CA LEU A 200 14.09 37.61 18.00
C LEU A 200 14.49 36.24 18.56
N ARG A 201 14.53 36.05 19.90
CA ARG A 201 14.78 34.72 20.48
C ARG A 201 13.71 33.68 20.12
N LYS A 202 12.45 34.10 19.96
CA LYS A 202 11.37 33.21 19.50
C LYS A 202 11.54 32.83 18.03
N ASP A 203 11.95 33.77 17.19
CA ASP A 203 12.23 33.53 15.76
C ASP A 203 13.51 32.70 15.57
N GLU A 204 14.55 32.91 16.38
CA GLU A 204 15.75 32.08 16.43
C GLU A 204 15.46 30.66 16.89
N ALA A 205 14.67 30.48 17.96
CA ALA A 205 14.22 29.15 18.38
C ALA A 205 13.39 28.43 17.30
N SER A 206 12.55 29.17 16.59
CA SER A 206 11.77 28.65 15.45
C SER A 206 12.68 28.25 14.29
N LYS A 207 13.67 29.08 13.93
CA LYS A 207 14.71 28.75 12.95
C LYS A 207 15.49 27.50 13.37
N ILE A 208 16.01 27.43 14.60
CA ILE A 208 16.75 26.27 15.11
C ILE A 208 15.90 24.99 15.01
N THR A 209 14.59 25.08 15.25
CA THR A 209 13.68 23.94 15.11
C THR A 209 13.55 23.49 13.64
N ILE A 210 13.39 24.43 12.70
CA ILE A 210 13.36 24.15 11.26
C ILE A 210 14.71 23.55 10.79
N TRP A 211 15.84 24.10 11.23
CA TRP A 211 17.17 23.59 10.89
C TRP A 211 17.43 22.18 11.44
N LYS A 212 16.94 21.86 12.64
CA LYS A 212 16.98 20.49 13.19
C LYS A 212 16.14 19.52 12.37
N GLU A 213 14.95 19.92 11.94
CA GLU A 213 14.09 19.08 11.12
C GLU A 213 14.66 18.88 9.71
N GLN A 214 15.21 19.92 9.09
CA GLN A 214 15.95 19.81 7.83
C GLN A 214 17.16 18.88 7.95
N TYR A 215 17.93 18.98 9.04
CA TYR A 215 19.04 18.06 9.31
C TYR A 215 18.56 16.60 9.50
N ARG A 216 17.43 16.38 10.19
CA ARG A 216 16.80 15.07 10.35
C ARG A 216 16.41 14.46 9.00
N VAL A 217 15.75 15.23 8.14
CA VAL A 217 15.37 14.80 6.78
C VAL A 217 16.60 14.46 5.94
N VAL A 218 17.63 15.31 5.92
CA VAL A 218 18.89 15.03 5.20
C VAL A 218 19.59 13.78 5.74
N GLN A 219 19.50 13.50 7.05
CA GLN A 219 20.03 12.28 7.65
C GLN A 219 19.26 11.03 7.19
N GLU A 220 17.93 11.10 7.10
CA GLU A 220 17.07 10.03 6.59
C GLU A 220 17.29 9.78 5.09
N GLU A 221 17.41 10.85 4.29
CA GLU A 221 17.78 10.75 2.87
C GLU A 221 19.17 10.12 2.68
N ASN A 222 20.14 10.45 3.55
CA ASN A 222 21.46 9.84 3.50
C ASN A 222 21.43 8.34 3.84
N GLN A 223 20.65 7.93 4.85
CA GLN A 223 20.43 6.52 5.18
C GLN A 223 19.74 5.76 4.03
N HIS A 224 18.70 6.35 3.44
CA HIS A 224 18.03 5.78 2.27
C HIS A 224 18.98 5.62 1.08
N MET A 225 19.84 6.61 0.83
CA MET A 225 20.86 6.54 -0.22
C MET A 225 21.89 5.44 0.07
N GLN A 226 22.35 5.28 1.31
CA GLN A 226 23.24 4.17 1.70
C GLN A 226 22.59 2.80 1.49
N MET A 227 21.33 2.62 1.89
CA MET A 227 20.55 1.40 1.62
C MET A 227 20.40 1.13 0.12
N THR A 228 20.16 2.17 -0.68
CA THR A 228 20.04 2.05 -2.14
C THR A 228 21.36 1.64 -2.78
N ILE A 229 22.48 2.22 -2.32
CA ILE A 229 23.83 1.83 -2.76
C ILE A 229 24.12 0.37 -2.39
N GLN A 230 23.77 -0.07 -1.18
CA GLN A 230 23.94 -1.47 -0.76
C GLN A 230 23.14 -2.43 -1.65
N ALA A 231 21.86 -2.14 -1.92
CA ALA A 231 21.02 -2.96 -2.79
C ALA A 231 21.60 -3.05 -4.23
N LEU A 232 22.12 -1.94 -4.77
CA LEU A 232 22.78 -1.93 -6.08
C LEU A 232 24.11 -2.70 -6.06
N GLN A 233 24.86 -2.69 -4.96
CA GLN A 233 26.08 -3.50 -4.82
C GLN A 233 25.77 -4.99 -4.74
N ASP A 234 24.68 -5.37 -4.06
CA ASP A 234 24.22 -6.76 -3.97
C ASP A 234 23.69 -7.27 -5.32
N GLU A 235 22.91 -6.47 -6.06
CA GLU A 235 22.49 -6.77 -7.44
C GLU A 235 23.70 -6.96 -8.38
N LEU A 236 24.68 -6.05 -8.32
CA LEU A 236 25.88 -6.12 -9.16
C LEU A 236 26.81 -7.29 -8.74
N ARG A 237 26.70 -7.79 -7.51
CA ARG A 237 27.32 -9.04 -7.07
C ARG A 237 26.58 -10.26 -7.63
N ILE A 238 25.25 -10.30 -7.53
CA ILE A 238 24.42 -11.37 -8.12
C ILE A 238 24.69 -11.49 -9.62
N GLN A 239 24.79 -10.37 -10.34
CA GLN A 239 25.15 -10.37 -11.76
C GLN A 239 26.56 -10.91 -12.04
N ARG A 240 27.55 -10.64 -11.18
CA ARG A 240 28.89 -11.26 -11.30
C ARG A 240 28.84 -12.77 -11.08
N ASP A 241 28.07 -13.23 -10.10
CA ASP A 241 27.93 -14.65 -9.77
C ASP A 241 27.20 -15.40 -10.92
N LEU A 242 26.15 -14.81 -11.52
CA LEU A 242 25.52 -15.29 -12.75
C LEU A 242 26.48 -15.33 -13.94
N ASN A 243 27.30 -14.29 -14.12
CA ASN A 243 28.22 -14.21 -15.26
C ASN A 243 29.43 -15.16 -15.11
N GLN A 244 29.79 -15.55 -13.87
CA GLN A 244 30.71 -16.67 -13.63
C GLN A 244 30.08 -18.02 -14.01
N LEU A 245 28.79 -18.22 -13.72
CA LEU A 245 28.07 -19.44 -14.08
C LEU A 245 27.99 -19.62 -15.61
N PHE A 246 27.69 -18.56 -16.36
CA PHE A 246 27.73 -18.57 -17.83
C PHE A 246 29.14 -18.81 -18.41
N GLN A 247 30.20 -18.39 -17.71
CA GLN A 247 31.59 -18.67 -18.11
C GLN A 247 32.04 -20.11 -17.82
N GLN A 248 31.41 -20.80 -16.85
CA GLN A 248 31.64 -22.23 -16.63
C GLN A 248 31.03 -23.10 -17.74
N ASP A 249 29.83 -22.76 -18.23
CA ASP A 249 29.22 -23.46 -19.38
C ASP A 249 29.99 -23.24 -20.70
N SER A 250 30.52 -22.04 -20.94
CA SER A 250 31.24 -21.74 -22.19
C SER A 250 32.64 -22.34 -22.32
N SER A 251 33.16 -22.96 -21.24
CA SER A 251 34.34 -23.86 -21.32
C SER A 251 33.98 -25.26 -21.85
N SER A 252 32.69 -25.56 -22.04
CA SER A 252 32.17 -26.89 -22.39
C SER A 252 31.49 -26.91 -23.76
N ARG A 253 32.29 -27.15 -24.80
CA ARG A 253 31.90 -27.46 -26.20
C ARG A 253 31.45 -26.30 -27.09
N THR A 254 32.36 -25.92 -27.99
CA THR A 254 32.05 -25.28 -29.27
C THR A 254 31.29 -26.23 -30.21
N GLY A 255 30.14 -25.77 -30.71
CA GLY A 255 29.63 -26.06 -32.06
C GLY A 255 29.21 -27.48 -32.45
N GLU A 256 27.92 -27.76 -32.41
CA GLU A 256 27.16 -28.36 -33.53
C GLU A 256 25.63 -28.25 -33.28
N PRO A 257 24.79 -27.97 -34.30
CA PRO A 257 23.33 -27.93 -34.15
C PRO A 257 22.75 -29.35 -34.18
N CYS A 258 22.69 -30.01 -33.01
CA CYS A 258 22.27 -31.40 -32.94
C CYS A 258 20.73 -31.55 -32.94
N VAL A 259 20.24 -32.45 -33.78
CA VAL A 259 18.82 -32.83 -33.90
C VAL A 259 18.35 -33.52 -32.62
N ALA A 260 17.09 -33.30 -32.23
CA ALA A 260 16.53 -33.83 -30.99
C ALA A 260 16.33 -35.35 -31.01
N GLU A 261 17.33 -36.11 -30.57
CA GLU A 261 17.16 -37.49 -30.11
C GLU A 261 16.77 -37.56 -28.63
N LEU A 262 15.84 -38.47 -28.31
CA LEU A 262 15.34 -38.73 -26.95
C LEU A 262 16.34 -39.57 -26.13
N THR A 263 17.48 -38.97 -25.80
CA THR A 263 18.45 -39.53 -24.84
C THR A 263 18.18 -39.06 -23.41
N GLU A 264 18.56 -39.88 -22.43
CA GLU A 264 18.36 -39.61 -21.00
C GLU A 264 19.02 -38.28 -20.55
N GLU A 265 20.15 -37.93 -21.16
CA GLU A 265 20.85 -36.65 -20.95
C GLU A 265 19.99 -35.44 -21.36
N ASN A 266 19.18 -35.54 -22.43
CA ASN A 266 18.27 -34.45 -22.85
C ASN A 266 17.10 -34.29 -21.87
N PHE A 267 16.58 -35.37 -21.27
CA PHE A 267 15.60 -35.28 -20.19
C PHE A 267 16.19 -34.64 -18.94
N GLN A 268 17.43 -34.98 -18.57
CA GLN A 268 18.12 -34.36 -17.42
C GLN A 268 18.40 -32.88 -17.66
N ARG A 269 18.83 -32.47 -18.86
CA ARG A 269 18.98 -31.05 -19.22
C ARG A 269 17.64 -30.30 -19.20
N LEU A 270 16.57 -30.87 -19.76
CA LEU A 270 15.24 -30.25 -19.75
C LEU A 270 14.69 -30.12 -18.31
N HIS A 271 14.94 -31.10 -17.45
CA HIS A 271 14.57 -31.02 -16.03
C HIS A 271 15.41 -29.98 -15.27
N ALA A 272 16.71 -29.86 -15.57
CA ALA A 272 17.57 -28.82 -15.00
C ALA A 272 17.17 -27.41 -15.50
N GLU A 273 16.75 -27.28 -16.76
CA GLU A 273 16.21 -26.04 -17.29
C GLU A 273 14.87 -25.68 -16.66
N HIS A 274 13.96 -26.64 -16.47
CA HIS A 274 12.69 -26.43 -15.76
C HIS A 274 12.91 -26.04 -14.29
N GLU A 275 13.88 -26.66 -13.60
CA GLU A 275 14.37 -26.26 -12.28
C GLU A 275 14.90 -24.80 -12.27
N ARG A 276 15.65 -24.40 -13.31
CA ARG A 276 16.17 -23.04 -13.46
C ARG A 276 15.04 -22.03 -13.68
N GLN A 277 14.12 -22.32 -14.61
CA GLN A 277 12.93 -21.51 -14.89
C GLN A 277 12.03 -21.38 -13.65
N ALA A 278 11.87 -22.43 -12.84
CA ALA A 278 11.14 -22.37 -11.58
C ALA A 278 11.80 -21.43 -10.55
N LYS A 279 13.14 -21.43 -10.45
CA LYS A 279 13.91 -20.53 -9.58
C LYS A 279 13.86 -19.07 -10.07
N GLU A 280 13.93 -18.86 -11.38
CA GLU A 280 13.77 -17.55 -12.02
C GLU A 280 12.36 -16.98 -11.80
N LEU A 281 11.31 -17.78 -12.03
CA LEU A 281 9.92 -17.41 -11.74
C LEU A 281 9.68 -17.11 -10.25
N PHE A 282 10.33 -17.85 -9.35
CA PHE A 282 10.27 -17.58 -7.91
C PHE A 282 10.92 -16.23 -7.55
N LEU A 283 12.10 -15.93 -8.11
CA LEU A 283 12.78 -14.65 -7.94
C LEU A 283 11.95 -13.50 -8.51
N LEU A 284 11.44 -13.62 -9.73
CA LEU A 284 10.60 -12.61 -10.38
C LEU A 284 9.32 -12.33 -9.58
N ARG A 285 8.65 -13.35 -9.02
CA ARG A 285 7.50 -13.17 -8.12
C ARG A 285 7.90 -12.39 -6.87
N LYS A 286 9.02 -12.73 -6.24
CA LYS A 286 9.50 -12.05 -5.04
C LYS A 286 9.88 -10.57 -5.30
N THR A 287 10.49 -10.28 -6.45
CA THR A 287 10.76 -8.91 -6.90
C THR A 287 9.45 -8.14 -7.14
N LEU A 288 8.43 -8.78 -7.71
CA LEU A 288 7.12 -8.19 -7.92
C LEU A 288 6.41 -7.88 -6.58
N GLU A 289 6.41 -8.82 -5.63
CA GLU A 289 5.91 -8.61 -4.26
C GLU A 289 6.62 -7.43 -3.56
N GLU A 290 7.94 -7.28 -3.75
CA GLU A 290 8.68 -6.14 -3.20
C GLU A 290 8.30 -4.81 -3.88
N MET A 291 8.10 -4.80 -5.20
CA MET A 291 7.59 -3.62 -5.91
C MET A 291 6.18 -3.23 -5.45
N GLU A 292 5.28 -4.19 -5.25
CA GLU A 292 3.94 -3.95 -4.71
C GLU A 292 4.01 -3.32 -3.31
N LEU A 293 4.88 -3.82 -2.43
CA LEU A 293 5.11 -3.25 -1.11
C LEU A 293 5.66 -1.82 -1.17
N ARG A 294 6.58 -1.54 -2.11
CA ARG A 294 7.11 -0.18 -2.35
C ARG A 294 6.02 0.77 -2.86
N ILE A 295 5.16 0.32 -3.79
CA ILE A 295 4.03 1.09 -4.33
C ILE A 295 3.03 1.42 -3.21
N GLU A 296 2.66 0.44 -2.37
CA GLU A 296 1.74 0.67 -1.26
C GLU A 296 2.35 1.61 -0.20
N THR A 297 3.65 1.51 0.07
CA THR A 297 4.37 2.46 0.94
C THR A 297 4.39 3.90 0.38
N GLN A 298 4.62 4.05 -0.93
CA GLN A 298 4.56 5.36 -1.60
C GLN A 298 3.14 5.93 -1.57
N LYS A 299 2.12 5.11 -1.79
CA LYS A 299 0.70 5.48 -1.75
C LYS A 299 0.25 5.90 -0.34
N GLN A 300 0.69 5.20 0.71
CA GLN A 300 0.47 5.63 2.10
C GLN A 300 1.15 6.98 2.38
N THR A 301 2.37 7.18 1.87
CA THR A 301 3.08 8.47 1.98
C THR A 301 2.35 9.58 1.23
N LEU A 302 1.78 9.29 0.06
CA LEU A 302 0.98 10.24 -0.72
C LEU A 302 -0.31 10.62 0.04
N ASN A 303 -1.06 9.64 0.53
CA ASN A 303 -2.26 9.86 1.34
C ASN A 303 -1.95 10.70 2.60
N ALA A 304 -0.84 10.44 3.28
CA ALA A 304 -0.42 11.24 4.44
C ALA A 304 -0.06 12.70 4.07
N ARG A 305 0.48 12.92 2.86
CA ARG A 305 0.69 14.28 2.30
C ARG A 305 -0.63 14.93 1.94
N ASP A 306 -1.57 14.22 1.31
CA ASP A 306 -2.89 14.74 0.95
C ASP A 306 -3.72 15.09 2.19
N GLU A 307 -3.67 14.28 3.24
CA GLU A 307 -4.25 14.63 4.54
C GLU A 307 -3.60 15.87 5.16
N SER A 308 -2.28 16.02 5.01
CA SER A 308 -1.55 17.18 5.53
C SER A 308 -1.90 18.45 4.75
N ILE A 309 -2.02 18.36 3.42
CA ILE A 309 -2.51 19.43 2.54
C ILE A 309 -3.95 19.78 2.90
N LYS A 310 -4.83 18.78 3.08
CA LYS A 310 -6.23 18.98 3.50
C LYS A 310 -6.32 19.70 4.84
N LYS A 311 -5.56 19.27 5.86
CA LYS A 311 -5.48 19.95 7.16
C LYS A 311 -4.92 21.38 7.03
N LEU A 312 -4.00 21.63 6.10
CA LEU A 312 -3.45 22.97 5.85
C LEU A 312 -4.46 23.88 5.13
N LEU A 313 -5.25 23.34 4.20
CA LEU A 313 -6.39 24.02 3.57
C LEU A 313 -7.51 24.30 4.58
N GLU A 314 -7.86 23.34 5.42
CA GLU A 314 -8.82 23.52 6.53
C GLU A 314 -8.32 24.57 7.52
N MET A 315 -7.02 24.60 7.87
CA MET A 315 -6.43 25.65 8.70
C MET A 315 -6.43 27.03 8.02
N LEU A 316 -6.24 27.12 6.70
CA LEU A 316 -6.34 28.36 5.94
C LEU A 316 -7.79 28.87 5.93
N GLN A 317 -8.76 27.99 5.71
CA GLN A 317 -10.19 28.32 5.77
C GLN A 317 -10.63 28.71 7.18
N SER A 318 -10.17 27.98 8.22
CA SER A 318 -10.54 28.24 9.61
C SER A 318 -9.80 29.41 10.26
N LYS A 319 -8.69 29.90 9.68
CA LYS A 319 -7.98 31.12 10.15
C LYS A 319 -8.33 32.39 9.39
N GLY A 320 -9.28 32.35 8.46
CA GLY A 320 -10.12 33.51 8.19
C GLY A 320 -10.57 33.71 6.76
N LEU A 321 -11.81 33.31 6.47
CA LEU A 321 -12.76 34.09 5.66
C LEU A 321 -14.16 34.07 6.31
N SER A 322 -14.23 34.57 7.55
CA SER A 322 -15.49 34.77 8.28
C SER A 322 -16.18 36.06 7.84
N ALA A 323 -17.06 35.99 6.83
CA ALA A 323 -18.17 36.91 6.49
C ALA A 323 -17.92 38.44 6.33
N LYS A 324 -16.77 38.97 6.74
CA LYS A 324 -16.43 40.41 6.70
C LYS A 324 -15.62 40.80 5.48
N ALA A 325 -14.89 39.86 4.88
CA ALA A 325 -14.10 40.11 3.68
C ALA A 325 -14.98 40.55 2.50
N THR A 326 -16.16 39.96 2.35
CA THR A 326 -17.15 40.36 1.35
C THR A 326 -17.70 41.76 1.60
N GLU A 327 -17.89 42.15 2.86
CA GLU A 327 -18.39 43.48 3.23
C GLU A 327 -17.31 44.55 3.03
N GLU A 328 -16.06 44.27 3.42
CA GLU A 328 -14.90 45.15 3.15
C GLU A 328 -14.58 45.28 1.66
N ASP A 329 -14.74 44.25 0.84
CA ASP A 329 -14.56 44.37 -0.62
C ASP A 329 -15.66 45.22 -1.25
N HIS A 330 -16.93 45.04 -0.88
CA HIS A 330 -18.01 45.91 -1.39
C HIS A 330 -17.82 47.37 -0.95
N GLU A 331 -17.35 47.59 0.28
CA GLU A 331 -17.00 48.92 0.80
C GLU A 331 -15.76 49.52 0.09
N ARG A 332 -14.76 48.70 -0.25
CA ARG A 332 -13.60 49.10 -1.06
C ARG A 332 -14.00 49.46 -2.49
N THR A 333 -14.80 48.62 -3.15
CA THR A 333 -15.29 48.88 -4.51
C THR A 333 -16.13 50.15 -4.56
N ARG A 334 -16.97 50.39 -3.54
CA ARG A 334 -17.75 51.64 -3.43
C ARG A 334 -16.84 52.87 -3.30
N ARG A 335 -15.84 52.83 -2.42
CA ARG A 335 -14.86 53.92 -2.25
C ARG A 335 -13.94 54.12 -3.46
N LEU A 336 -13.64 53.06 -4.21
CA LEU A 336 -12.92 53.15 -5.48
C LEU A 336 -13.76 53.87 -6.53
N ALA A 337 -15.03 53.49 -6.70
CA ALA A 337 -15.94 54.17 -7.63
C ALA A 337 -16.17 55.65 -7.26
N GLU A 338 -16.29 55.97 -5.97
CA GLU A 338 -16.37 57.36 -5.48
C GLU A 338 -15.07 58.16 -5.76
N ALA A 339 -13.90 57.53 -5.56
CA ALA A 339 -12.61 58.14 -5.87
C ALA A 339 -12.41 58.33 -7.39
N GLU A 340 -12.80 57.36 -8.22
CA GLU A 340 -12.76 57.44 -9.68
C GLU A 340 -13.70 58.54 -10.21
N MET A 341 -14.91 58.67 -9.65
CA MET A 341 -15.80 59.80 -9.95
C MET A 341 -15.20 61.16 -9.55
N HIS A 342 -14.49 61.24 -8.42
CA HIS A 342 -13.79 62.46 -8.03
C HIS A 342 -12.58 62.78 -8.93
N VAL A 343 -11.82 61.77 -9.36
CA VAL A 343 -10.75 61.95 -10.36
C VAL A 343 -11.35 62.47 -11.67
N HIS A 344 -12.38 61.83 -12.22
CA HIS A 344 -13.02 62.26 -13.46
C HIS A 344 -13.63 63.68 -13.35
N HIS A 345 -14.16 64.06 -12.18
CA HIS A 345 -14.63 65.44 -11.95
C HIS A 345 -13.49 66.45 -11.91
N LEU A 346 -12.36 66.12 -11.27
CA LEU A 346 -11.16 66.95 -11.24
C LEU A 346 -10.49 67.07 -12.61
N GLU A 347 -10.46 65.99 -13.40
CA GLU A 347 -10.00 66.00 -14.79
C GLU A 347 -10.87 66.91 -15.66
N SER A 348 -12.20 66.85 -15.52
CA SER A 348 -13.10 67.73 -16.25
C SER A 348 -12.97 69.21 -15.83
N LEU A 349 -12.74 69.49 -14.55
CA LEU A 349 -12.39 70.83 -14.06
C LEU A 349 -11.04 71.30 -14.59
N LEU A 350 -10.05 70.41 -14.69
CA LEU A 350 -8.71 70.72 -15.21
C LEU A 350 -8.76 70.99 -16.71
N GLU A 351 -9.49 70.19 -17.48
CA GLU A 351 -9.75 70.40 -18.92
C GLU A 351 -10.52 71.72 -19.15
N GLN A 352 -11.49 72.06 -18.29
CA GLN A 352 -12.16 73.36 -18.33
C GLN A 352 -11.18 74.52 -18.02
N LYS A 353 -10.27 74.35 -17.05
CA LYS A 353 -9.24 75.35 -16.75
C LYS A 353 -8.17 75.46 -17.84
N GLU A 354 -7.85 74.40 -18.55
CA GLU A 354 -6.98 74.43 -19.73
C GLU A 354 -7.67 75.14 -20.90
N LYS A 355 -8.96 74.88 -21.14
CA LYS A 355 -9.76 75.64 -22.13
C LYS A 355 -9.83 77.12 -21.78
N GLU A 356 -10.06 77.49 -20.51
CA GLU A 356 -9.97 78.88 -20.05
C GLU A 356 -8.56 79.46 -20.20
N ASN A 357 -7.49 78.70 -19.91
CA ASN A 357 -6.12 79.16 -20.08
C ASN A 357 -5.78 79.39 -21.55
N ASN A 358 -6.24 78.51 -22.44
CA ASN A 358 -6.07 78.66 -23.89
C ASN A 358 -6.87 79.84 -24.43
N MET A 359 -8.13 80.04 -24.01
CA MET A 359 -8.87 81.25 -24.38
C MET A 359 -8.20 82.53 -23.86
N LEU A 360 -7.62 82.52 -22.65
CA LEU A 360 -6.84 83.65 -22.13
C LEU A 360 -5.53 83.86 -22.89
N ARG A 361 -4.85 82.80 -23.34
CA ARG A 361 -3.66 82.89 -24.22
C ARG A 361 -4.03 83.43 -25.59
N GLU A 362 -5.12 82.96 -26.18
CA GLU A 362 -5.67 83.46 -27.43
C GLU A 362 -6.12 84.91 -27.31
N GLU A 363 -6.74 85.32 -26.20
CA GLU A 363 -7.10 86.72 -25.98
C GLU A 363 -5.85 87.59 -25.72
N MET A 364 -4.83 87.08 -25.04
CA MET A 364 -3.54 87.76 -24.92
C MET A 364 -2.86 87.91 -26.28
N HIS A 365 -2.84 86.88 -27.13
CA HIS A 365 -2.35 86.98 -28.50
C HIS A 365 -3.18 87.96 -29.34
N ARG A 366 -4.51 87.91 -29.23
CA ARG A 366 -5.42 88.84 -29.92
C ARG A 366 -5.23 90.28 -29.44
N ARG A 367 -4.87 90.50 -28.17
CA ARG A 367 -4.50 91.81 -27.62
C ARG A 367 -3.09 92.26 -28.05
N PHE A 368 -2.16 91.34 -28.30
CA PHE A 368 -0.84 91.64 -28.87
C PHE A 368 -0.90 91.96 -30.37
N GLU A 369 -1.70 91.25 -31.17
CA GLU A 369 -1.87 91.54 -32.60
C GLU A 369 -2.74 92.79 -32.87
N ASN A 370 -3.70 93.10 -31.99
CA ASN A 370 -4.55 94.30 -32.11
C ASN A 370 -4.08 95.47 -31.25
N ALA A 371 -2.85 95.45 -30.73
CA ALA A 371 -2.20 96.64 -30.19
C ALA A 371 -1.61 97.45 -31.35
N PRO A 372 -2.21 98.59 -31.75
CA PRO A 372 -1.63 99.40 -32.81
C PRO A 372 -0.28 99.95 -32.36
N ASP A 373 0.68 99.90 -33.27
CA ASP A 373 2.01 100.47 -33.12
C ASP A 373 1.89 102.00 -32.97
N SER A 374 1.72 102.43 -31.71
CA SER A 374 1.23 103.76 -31.36
C SER A 374 2.19 104.83 -31.85
N ALA A 375 1.66 105.87 -32.49
CA ALA A 375 2.43 106.97 -33.09
C ALA A 375 3.46 107.64 -32.15
N LYS A 376 3.33 107.46 -30.83
CA LYS A 376 4.34 107.84 -29.84
C LYS A 376 5.72 107.22 -30.10
N THR A 377 5.82 105.96 -30.50
CA THR A 377 7.13 105.28 -30.66
C THR A 377 7.90 105.87 -31.84
N LYS A 378 7.23 106.10 -32.98
CA LYS A 378 7.83 106.75 -34.16
C LYS A 378 8.16 108.21 -33.90
N ALA A 379 7.28 108.95 -33.19
CA ALA A 379 7.57 110.33 -32.80
C ALA A 379 8.78 110.46 -31.85
N LEU A 380 8.93 109.54 -30.89
CA LEU A 380 10.09 109.50 -29.99
C LEU A 380 11.38 109.19 -30.74
N GLN A 381 11.36 108.27 -31.71
CA GLN A 381 12.52 107.96 -32.55
C GLN A 381 12.98 109.20 -33.35
N THR A 382 12.07 109.93 -33.99
CA THR A 382 12.42 111.18 -34.71
C THR A 382 12.93 112.26 -33.75
N VAL A 383 12.39 112.36 -32.53
CA VAL A 383 12.90 113.30 -31.51
C VAL A 383 14.31 112.93 -31.05
N ILE A 384 14.64 111.64 -30.93
CA ILE A 384 16.00 111.17 -30.60
C ILE A 384 16.98 111.54 -31.72
N GLU A 385 16.67 111.22 -32.97
CA GLU A 385 17.51 111.54 -34.14
C GLU A 385 17.74 113.06 -34.30
N MET A 386 16.73 113.88 -33.99
CA MET A 386 16.87 115.34 -33.94
C MET A 386 17.73 115.84 -32.74
N LYS A 387 17.68 115.16 -31.60
CA LYS A 387 18.50 115.47 -30.42
C LYS A 387 19.97 115.13 -30.67
N ASP A 388 20.26 113.98 -31.26
CA ASP A 388 21.62 113.55 -31.57
C ASP A 388 22.26 114.47 -32.62
N SER A 389 21.50 114.84 -33.66
CA SER A 389 21.92 115.86 -34.65
C SER A 389 22.23 117.23 -34.00
N LYS A 390 21.48 117.62 -32.96
CA LYS A 390 21.70 118.85 -32.19
C LYS A 390 22.99 118.77 -31.36
N ILE A 391 23.23 117.64 -30.69
CA ILE A 391 24.45 117.37 -29.91
C ILE A 391 25.68 117.46 -30.81
N SER A 392 25.68 116.74 -31.94
CA SER A 392 26.79 116.78 -32.92
C SER A 392 27.03 118.15 -33.57
N SER A 393 26.12 119.12 -33.41
CA SER A 393 26.31 120.51 -33.82
C SER A 393 26.91 121.38 -32.72
N MET A 394 26.51 121.17 -31.46
CA MET A 394 27.06 121.94 -30.32
C MET A 394 28.50 121.54 -30.01
N GLU A 395 28.83 120.26 -30.16
CA GLU A 395 30.21 119.75 -30.01
C GLU A 395 31.17 120.31 -31.08
N ARG A 396 30.67 120.78 -32.23
CA ARG A 396 31.49 121.49 -33.23
C ARG A 396 31.77 122.93 -32.80
N GLY A 397 30.72 123.69 -32.47
CA GLY A 397 30.87 125.08 -32.02
C GLY A 397 31.70 125.26 -30.75
N LEU A 398 31.75 124.25 -29.87
CA LEU A 398 32.68 124.26 -28.73
C LEU A 398 34.15 124.18 -29.15
N ARG A 399 34.48 123.36 -30.15
CA ARG A 399 35.86 123.26 -30.69
C ARG A 399 36.29 124.54 -31.40
N ASP A 400 35.40 125.14 -32.18
CA ASP A 400 35.68 126.40 -32.89
C ASP A 400 36.01 127.56 -31.91
N LEU A 401 35.32 127.62 -30.76
CA LEU A 401 35.57 128.61 -29.70
C LEU A 401 36.84 128.30 -28.88
N GLU A 402 37.20 127.03 -28.70
CA GLU A 402 38.46 126.63 -28.09
C GLU A 402 39.67 127.08 -28.95
N GLU A 403 39.56 127.03 -30.28
CA GLU A 403 40.59 127.52 -31.22
C GLU A 403 40.70 129.06 -31.22
N GLU A 404 39.59 129.80 -31.07
CA GLU A 404 39.61 131.28 -30.95
C GLU A 404 40.32 131.74 -29.65
N ILE A 405 40.06 131.06 -28.54
CA ILE A 405 40.75 131.30 -27.25
C ILE A 405 42.24 130.94 -27.33
N GLN A 406 42.63 129.99 -28.19
CA GLN A 406 44.02 129.65 -28.46
C GLN A 406 44.75 130.80 -29.21
N MET A 407 44.09 131.43 -30.20
CA MET A 407 44.66 132.56 -30.97
C MET A 407 44.75 133.87 -30.18
N LEU A 408 43.80 134.16 -29.28
CA LEU A 408 43.83 135.39 -28.48
C LEU A 408 44.93 135.40 -27.39
N LYS A 409 45.57 134.26 -27.12
CA LYS A 409 46.71 134.15 -26.19
C LYS A 409 48.08 134.48 -26.81
N SER A 410 48.16 134.78 -28.11
CA SER A 410 49.45 134.88 -28.83
C SER A 410 49.84 136.26 -29.37
N ASN A 411 49.25 137.38 -28.94
CA ASN A 411 49.67 138.73 -29.36
C ASN A 411 49.53 139.81 -28.25
N GLY A 412 50.58 140.61 -28.03
CA GLY A 412 50.60 141.79 -27.14
C GLY A 412 51.78 142.72 -27.47
N ALA A 413 51.65 144.05 -27.27
CA ALA A 413 52.54 145.02 -27.90
C ALA A 413 52.86 146.32 -27.09
N LEU A 414 54.13 146.74 -27.22
CA LEU A 414 54.67 148.12 -27.21
C LEU A 414 54.83 148.92 -25.89
N SER A 415 55.54 150.06 -26.02
CA SER A 415 56.30 150.83 -25.01
C SER A 415 55.94 152.35 -25.11
N THR A 416 56.58 153.37 -24.51
CA THR A 416 57.96 153.57 -24.01
C THR A 416 58.02 154.75 -22.99
N GLU A 417 59.22 155.20 -22.60
CA GLU A 417 59.69 156.62 -22.61
C GLU A 417 60.36 157.12 -21.30
N GLU A 418 61.70 157.17 -21.32
CA GLU A 418 62.55 157.85 -20.33
C GLU A 418 63.03 159.22 -20.86
N ARG A 419 63.54 160.07 -19.96
CA ARG A 419 64.38 161.29 -20.14
C ARG A 419 63.67 162.64 -20.16
N GLU A 420 63.60 163.29 -18.99
CA GLU A 420 63.81 164.74 -18.91
C GLU A 420 64.38 165.20 -17.54
N GLU A 421 65.38 164.47 -17.02
CA GLU A 421 65.99 164.75 -15.70
C GLU A 421 66.94 165.96 -15.65
N GLU A 422 67.55 166.36 -16.76
CA GLU A 422 68.79 167.17 -16.70
C GLU A 422 68.58 168.69 -16.62
N MET A 423 67.34 169.19 -16.65
CA MET A 423 67.09 170.60 -16.38
C MET A 423 67.05 170.94 -14.89
N LYS A 424 68.28 171.06 -14.36
CA LYS A 424 68.65 172.06 -13.34
C LYS A 424 67.93 171.80 -12.01
N GLN A 425 68.30 170.76 -11.26
CA GLN A 425 69.66 170.60 -10.67
C GLN A 425 70.23 171.83 -9.93
N MET A 426 69.64 173.01 -10.07
CA MET A 426 69.90 174.23 -9.29
C MET A 426 68.89 174.37 -8.14
N GLU A 427 67.64 173.92 -8.35
CA GLU A 427 66.66 173.79 -7.27
C GLU A 427 67.03 172.66 -6.28
N VAL A 428 67.92 171.73 -6.69
CA VAL A 428 68.39 170.58 -5.89
C VAL A 428 68.92 170.96 -4.52
N TYR A 429 69.56 172.12 -4.32
CA TYR A 429 70.09 172.50 -3.00
C TYR A 429 69.03 173.08 -2.04
N ARG A 430 67.97 173.72 -2.56
CA ARG A 430 66.82 174.15 -1.74
C ARG A 430 65.85 172.99 -1.52
N SER A 431 65.72 172.14 -2.53
CA SER A 431 65.17 170.79 -2.43
C SER A 431 65.90 170.00 -1.34
N HIS A 432 67.24 169.98 -1.24
CA HIS A 432 67.98 169.10 -0.33
C HIS A 432 67.52 169.15 1.15
N SER A 433 67.17 170.33 1.67
CA SER A 433 66.61 170.45 3.03
C SER A 433 65.18 169.87 3.14
N LYS A 434 64.33 170.12 2.13
CA LYS A 434 62.99 169.53 1.99
C LYS A 434 63.08 168.01 1.74
N PHE A 435 64.08 167.56 0.99
CA PHE A 435 64.44 166.19 0.69
C PHE A 435 64.89 165.46 1.94
N MET A 436 65.72 166.04 2.82
CA MET A 436 66.08 165.39 4.08
C MET A 436 64.86 165.19 5.00
N LYS A 437 63.92 166.16 5.04
CA LYS A 437 62.65 165.98 5.75
C LYS A 437 61.79 164.89 5.09
N ASN A 438 61.60 164.97 3.77
CA ASN A 438 60.89 163.97 2.98
C ASN A 438 61.57 162.60 3.05
N LYS A 439 62.89 162.49 3.25
CA LYS A 439 63.63 161.23 3.36
C LYS A 439 63.41 160.60 4.72
N VAL A 440 63.26 161.40 5.79
CA VAL A 440 62.87 160.90 7.11
C VAL A 440 61.39 160.51 7.15
N GLU A 441 60.50 161.25 6.49
CA GLU A 441 59.09 160.85 6.30
C GLU A 441 59.00 159.59 5.42
N GLN A 442 59.69 159.54 4.28
CA GLN A 442 59.78 158.37 3.40
C GLN A 442 60.36 157.16 4.12
N LEU A 443 61.42 157.29 4.94
CA LEU A 443 61.97 156.17 5.71
C LEU A 443 61.01 155.71 6.82
N LYS A 444 60.16 156.59 7.36
CA LYS A 444 59.08 156.20 8.28
C LYS A 444 57.93 155.51 7.57
N GLU A 445 57.57 155.96 6.37
CA GLU A 445 56.57 155.30 5.52
C GLU A 445 57.09 153.96 4.99
N GLU A 446 58.36 153.86 4.61
CA GLU A 446 59.04 152.62 4.25
C GLU A 446 59.11 151.67 5.46
N LEU A 447 59.45 152.15 6.66
CA LEU A 447 59.44 151.33 7.88
C LEU A 447 58.03 150.86 8.23
N SER A 448 57.03 151.75 8.22
CA SER A 448 55.62 151.40 8.46
C SER A 448 55.08 150.44 7.41
N SER A 449 55.52 150.58 6.15
CA SER A 449 55.21 149.67 5.04
C SER A 449 55.89 148.31 5.23
N LYS A 450 57.13 148.27 5.74
CA LYS A 450 57.84 147.03 6.08
C LYS A 450 57.27 146.33 7.31
N GLU A 451 56.79 147.07 8.30
CA GLU A 451 56.05 146.54 9.45
C GLU A 451 54.69 145.98 9.01
N ALA A 452 53.94 146.71 8.17
CA ALA A 452 52.70 146.22 7.58
C ALA A 452 52.92 144.95 6.72
N GLN A 453 53.97 144.94 5.88
CA GLN A 453 54.39 143.77 5.11
C GLN A 453 54.83 142.60 6.01
N GLY A 454 55.47 142.88 7.15
CA GLY A 454 55.83 141.89 8.16
C GLY A 454 54.63 141.27 8.85
N GLU A 455 53.63 142.08 9.22
CA GLU A 455 52.36 141.60 9.78
C GLU A 455 51.50 140.86 8.75
N GLU A 456 51.53 141.27 7.48
CA GLU A 456 50.90 140.52 6.37
C GLU A 456 51.57 139.15 6.16
N LEU A 457 52.91 139.09 6.18
CA LEU A 457 53.65 137.84 6.11
C LEU A 457 53.40 136.94 7.32
N LYS A 458 53.28 137.49 8.55
CA LYS A 458 52.86 136.72 9.74
C LYS A 458 51.44 136.18 9.59
N LYS A 459 50.48 136.99 9.13
CA LYS A 459 49.10 136.53 8.85
C LYS A 459 49.08 135.43 7.79
N ARG A 460 49.88 135.56 6.74
CA ARG A 460 50.03 134.53 5.69
C ARG A 460 50.67 133.25 6.21
N ALA A 461 51.71 133.35 7.06
CA ALA A 461 52.32 132.20 7.72
C ALA A 461 51.36 131.49 8.68
N ALA A 462 50.58 132.25 9.47
CA ALA A 462 49.53 131.69 10.33
C ALA A 462 48.40 131.04 9.53
N GLY A 463 47.99 131.63 8.40
CA GLY A 463 47.05 131.03 7.45
C GLY A 463 47.55 129.70 6.90
N LEU A 464 48.76 129.68 6.34
CA LEU A 464 49.41 128.45 5.85
C LEU A 464 49.57 127.39 6.96
N GLN A 465 49.85 127.80 8.20
CA GLN A 465 49.97 126.86 9.32
C GLN A 465 48.61 126.29 9.76
N SER A 466 47.52 127.06 9.62
CA SER A 466 46.15 126.57 9.77
C SER A 466 45.76 125.60 8.64
N GLU A 467 46.09 125.91 7.40
CA GLU A 467 45.88 125.02 6.23
C GLU A 467 46.65 123.70 6.39
N ILE A 468 47.92 123.74 6.81
CA ILE A 468 48.71 122.54 7.13
C ILE A 468 48.05 121.73 8.26
N GLY A 469 47.45 122.38 9.25
CA GLY A 469 46.68 121.73 10.31
C GLY A 469 45.45 120.99 9.77
N GLN A 470 44.68 121.65 8.90
CA GLN A 470 43.51 121.06 8.24
C GLN A 470 43.90 119.87 7.36
N VAL A 471 44.90 120.03 6.46
CA VAL A 471 45.38 118.95 5.58
C VAL A 471 45.89 117.75 6.37
N LYS A 472 46.55 117.94 7.52
CA LYS A 472 46.95 116.82 8.40
C LYS A 472 45.75 116.10 9.02
N GLN A 473 44.71 116.83 9.43
CA GLN A 473 43.49 116.24 9.96
C GLN A 473 42.71 115.49 8.89
N GLU A 474 42.63 116.04 7.67
CA GLU A 474 42.04 115.38 6.51
C GLU A 474 42.82 114.13 6.10
N LEU A 475 44.16 114.18 6.09
CA LEU A 475 45.00 113.01 5.83
C LEU A 475 44.75 111.90 6.87
N SER A 476 44.79 112.23 8.16
CA SER A 476 44.50 111.25 9.23
C SER A 476 43.08 110.66 9.12
N ARG A 477 42.10 111.47 8.71
CA ARG A 477 40.75 110.99 8.41
C ARG A 477 40.75 110.06 7.19
N LYS A 478 41.49 110.38 6.12
CA LYS A 478 41.63 109.55 4.93
C LYS A 478 42.35 108.23 5.21
N ASP A 479 43.37 108.22 6.05
CA ASP A 479 44.03 107.00 6.53
C ASP A 479 43.05 106.10 7.29
N THR A 480 42.21 106.69 8.15
CA THR A 480 41.17 105.95 8.89
C THR A 480 40.08 105.40 7.96
N GLU A 481 39.64 106.20 6.98
CA GLU A 481 38.70 105.77 5.92
C GLU A 481 39.30 104.64 5.07
N LEU A 482 40.60 104.70 4.74
CA LEU A 482 41.33 103.67 3.99
C LEU A 482 41.43 102.37 4.79
N LEU A 483 41.76 102.42 6.08
CA LEU A 483 41.84 101.25 6.96
C LEU A 483 40.46 100.56 7.11
N ALA A 484 39.39 101.34 7.21
CA ALA A 484 38.02 100.84 7.24
C ALA A 484 37.62 100.19 5.90
N LEU A 485 38.04 100.75 4.77
CA LEU A 485 37.82 100.17 3.44
C LEU A 485 38.64 98.89 3.23
N GLN A 486 39.88 98.81 3.72
CA GLN A 486 40.68 97.56 3.71
C GLN A 486 39.98 96.46 4.53
N THR A 487 39.54 96.77 5.75
CA THR A 487 38.79 95.82 6.60
C THR A 487 37.50 95.34 5.90
N LYS A 488 36.80 96.25 5.20
CA LYS A 488 35.60 95.92 4.42
C LYS A 488 35.93 95.05 3.21
N LEU A 489 37.05 95.29 2.52
CA LEU A 489 37.51 94.48 1.40
C LEU A 489 37.89 93.06 1.86
N GLU A 490 38.60 92.92 2.98
CA GLU A 490 39.01 91.64 3.54
C GLU A 490 37.82 90.82 4.03
N THR A 491 36.86 91.45 4.72
CA THR A 491 35.60 90.77 5.12
C THR A 491 34.76 90.34 3.92
N LEU A 492 34.65 91.15 2.86
CA LEU A 492 33.99 90.75 1.60
C LEU A 492 34.75 89.62 0.88
N THR A 493 36.08 89.63 0.93
CA THR A 493 36.93 88.56 0.33
C THR A 493 36.72 87.24 1.05
N ASN A 494 36.63 87.25 2.39
CA ASN A 494 36.31 86.06 3.19
C ASN A 494 34.87 85.57 2.90
N GLN A 495 33.88 86.46 2.86
CA GLN A 495 32.50 86.09 2.48
C GLN A 495 32.42 85.48 1.07
N PHE A 496 33.22 85.97 0.12
CA PHE A 496 33.31 85.40 -1.23
C PHE A 496 33.97 84.01 -1.22
N SER A 497 35.03 83.81 -0.41
CA SER A 497 35.66 82.51 -0.20
C SER A 497 34.68 81.48 0.40
N ASP A 498 33.96 81.85 1.45
CA ASP A 498 32.95 81.00 2.11
C ASP A 498 31.82 80.65 1.13
N SER A 499 31.32 81.65 0.38
CA SER A 499 30.30 81.44 -0.66
C SER A 499 30.78 80.48 -1.76
N LYS A 500 32.05 80.57 -2.15
CA LYS A 500 32.67 79.65 -3.11
C LYS A 500 32.75 78.22 -2.56
N GLN A 501 33.18 78.04 -1.31
CA GLN A 501 33.22 76.74 -0.66
C GLN A 501 31.81 76.12 -0.52
N HIS A 502 30.80 76.92 -0.17
CA HIS A 502 29.41 76.48 -0.16
C HIS A 502 28.92 76.01 -1.54
N ILE A 503 29.29 76.70 -2.62
CA ILE A 503 28.99 76.27 -4.00
C ILE A 503 29.71 74.95 -4.34
N GLU A 504 30.96 74.76 -3.90
CA GLU A 504 31.72 73.52 -4.11
C GLU A 504 31.07 72.34 -3.38
N VAL A 505 30.69 72.48 -2.11
CA VAL A 505 29.96 71.44 -1.35
C VAL A 505 28.59 71.14 -1.98
N LEU A 506 27.88 72.15 -2.51
CA LEU A 506 26.62 71.93 -3.21
C LEU A 506 26.81 71.16 -4.54
N LYS A 507 27.91 71.41 -5.27
CA LYS A 507 28.28 70.64 -6.46
C LYS A 507 28.62 69.20 -6.12
N GLU A 508 29.39 68.94 -5.07
CA GLU A 508 29.67 67.59 -4.58
C GLU A 508 28.40 66.86 -4.13
N SER A 509 27.48 67.55 -3.45
CA SER A 509 26.18 66.98 -3.10
C SER A 509 25.29 66.71 -4.32
N LEU A 510 25.44 67.47 -5.42
CA LEU A 510 24.70 67.25 -6.65
C LEU A 510 25.25 66.02 -7.38
N THR A 511 26.56 65.93 -7.60
CA THR A 511 27.18 64.78 -8.27
C THR A 511 26.97 63.48 -7.50
N ALA A 512 26.99 63.50 -6.16
CA ALA A 512 26.63 62.35 -5.33
C ALA A 512 25.16 61.92 -5.49
N LYS A 513 24.24 62.87 -5.71
CA LYS A 513 22.82 62.56 -6.00
C LYS A 513 22.64 62.02 -7.43
N GLU A 514 23.35 62.56 -8.41
CA GLU A 514 23.36 62.07 -9.79
C GLU A 514 23.88 60.64 -9.88
N GLN A 515 25.00 60.33 -9.21
CA GLN A 515 25.53 58.97 -9.10
C GLN A 515 24.53 58.01 -8.43
N ARG A 516 23.86 58.44 -7.35
CA ARG A 516 22.82 57.64 -6.71
C ARG A 516 21.60 57.42 -7.61
N ALA A 517 21.19 58.43 -8.38
CA ALA A 517 20.11 58.29 -9.35
C ALA A 517 20.47 57.31 -10.47
N ALA A 518 21.71 57.35 -10.96
CA ALA A 518 22.22 56.39 -11.95
C ALA A 518 22.23 54.95 -11.42
N ILE A 519 22.65 54.72 -10.17
CA ILE A 519 22.59 53.39 -9.53
C ILE A 519 21.14 52.91 -9.38
N LEU A 520 20.24 53.77 -8.89
CA LEU A 520 18.82 53.41 -8.78
C LEU A 520 18.19 53.12 -10.14
N GLN A 521 18.62 53.82 -11.20
CA GLN A 521 18.16 53.55 -12.56
C GLN A 521 18.61 52.16 -13.04
N THR A 522 19.87 51.77 -12.83
CA THR A 522 20.34 50.42 -13.19
C THR A 522 19.69 49.32 -12.35
N GLU A 523 19.38 49.57 -11.07
CA GLU A 523 18.60 48.66 -10.24
C GLU A 523 17.16 48.47 -10.77
N VAL A 524 16.50 49.56 -11.18
CA VAL A 524 15.15 49.52 -11.79
C VAL A 524 15.17 48.75 -13.11
N ASP A 525 16.15 48.97 -13.98
CA ASP A 525 16.23 48.30 -15.27
C ASP A 525 16.59 46.81 -15.13
N ALA A 526 17.41 46.44 -14.14
CA ALA A 526 17.64 45.04 -13.78
C ALA A 526 16.37 44.36 -13.21
N LEU A 527 15.55 45.08 -12.45
CA LEU A 527 14.25 44.58 -11.97
C LEU A 527 13.23 44.42 -13.10
N ARG A 528 13.24 45.32 -14.11
CA ARG A 528 12.40 45.19 -15.33
C ARG A 528 12.75 43.94 -16.13
N LEU A 529 14.02 43.72 -16.47
CA LEU A 529 14.47 42.52 -17.16
C LEU A 529 14.07 41.24 -16.40
N ARG A 530 14.26 41.23 -15.08
CA ARG A 530 13.86 40.10 -14.22
C ARG A 530 12.35 39.90 -14.17
N LEU A 531 11.54 40.95 -14.34
CA LEU A 531 10.09 40.85 -14.46
C LEU A 531 9.69 40.21 -15.80
N GLU A 532 10.27 40.68 -16.91
CA GLU A 532 10.06 40.10 -18.26
C GLU A 532 10.48 38.61 -18.33
N GLU A 533 11.58 38.23 -17.69
CA GLU A 533 11.97 36.81 -17.51
C GLU A 533 10.92 36.00 -16.74
N LYS A 534 10.29 36.60 -15.73
CA LYS A 534 9.23 35.94 -14.96
C LYS A 534 7.92 35.85 -15.73
N GLU A 535 7.54 36.88 -16.47
CA GLU A 535 6.37 36.86 -17.35
C GLU A 535 6.53 35.84 -18.48
N THR A 536 7.69 35.79 -19.14
CA THR A 536 7.95 34.77 -20.19
C THR A 536 7.97 33.34 -19.62
N MET A 537 8.49 33.12 -18.42
CA MET A 537 8.35 31.82 -17.73
C MET A 537 6.91 31.50 -17.33
N LEU A 538 6.15 32.49 -16.86
CA LEU A 538 4.74 32.32 -16.50
C LEU A 538 3.91 31.96 -17.73
N ASN A 539 4.11 32.66 -18.85
CA ASN A 539 3.47 32.34 -20.14
C ASN A 539 3.81 30.92 -20.63
N LYS A 540 5.08 30.49 -20.52
CA LYS A 540 5.48 29.10 -20.81
C LYS A 540 4.78 28.09 -19.90
N LYS A 541 4.61 28.40 -18.60
CA LYS A 541 3.90 27.54 -17.64
C LYS A 541 2.39 27.50 -17.88
N THR A 542 1.78 28.62 -18.21
CA THR A 542 0.36 28.71 -18.62
C THR A 542 0.11 27.85 -19.86
N LYS A 543 0.97 27.96 -20.88
CA LYS A 543 0.87 27.09 -22.05
C LYS A 543 1.03 25.61 -21.70
N GLN A 544 2.03 25.25 -20.89
CA GLN A 544 2.20 23.85 -20.44
C GLN A 544 0.96 23.32 -19.69
N ILE A 545 0.28 24.16 -18.90
CA ILE A 545 -0.97 23.79 -18.22
C ILE A 545 -2.11 23.59 -19.22
N GLN A 546 -2.20 24.43 -20.26
CA GLN A 546 -3.17 24.27 -21.33
C GLN A 546 -2.93 22.96 -22.12
N ASP A 547 -1.70 22.73 -22.58
CA ASP A 547 -1.32 21.53 -23.33
C ASP A 547 -1.67 20.25 -22.53
N MET A 548 -1.37 20.21 -21.21
CA MET A 548 -1.76 19.10 -20.33
C MET A 548 -3.28 18.99 -20.07
N ALA A 549 -4.02 20.10 -20.13
CA ALA A 549 -5.48 20.09 -20.00
C ALA A 549 -6.16 19.54 -21.26
N GLU A 550 -5.60 19.83 -22.44
CA GLU A 550 -6.01 19.27 -23.73
C GLU A 550 -5.72 17.76 -23.78
N GLU A 551 -4.52 17.32 -23.39
CA GLU A 551 -4.16 15.89 -23.28
C GLU A 551 -5.04 15.13 -22.27
N LYS A 552 -5.34 15.74 -21.12
CA LYS A 552 -6.30 15.17 -20.16
C LYS A 552 -7.69 15.04 -20.79
N GLY A 553 -8.08 15.96 -21.67
CA GLY A 553 -9.32 15.90 -22.44
C GLY A 553 -9.37 14.72 -23.40
N THR A 554 -8.28 14.48 -24.17
CA THR A 554 -8.21 13.35 -25.09
C THR A 554 -8.19 12.01 -24.34
N GLN A 555 -7.39 11.89 -23.28
CA GLN A 555 -7.37 10.70 -22.41
C GLN A 555 -8.74 10.42 -21.77
N ALA A 556 -9.49 11.45 -21.39
CA ALA A 556 -10.85 11.27 -20.86
C ALA A 556 -11.83 10.73 -21.92
N GLY A 557 -11.65 11.12 -23.19
CA GLY A 557 -12.37 10.55 -24.34
C GLY A 557 -12.03 9.07 -24.56
N GLU A 558 -10.75 8.74 -24.64
CA GLU A 558 -10.28 7.34 -24.78
C GLU A 558 -10.79 6.44 -23.64
N ILE A 559 -10.80 6.93 -22.40
CA ILE A 559 -11.36 6.22 -21.25
C ILE A 559 -12.88 5.99 -21.41
N HIS A 560 -13.61 6.91 -22.03
CA HIS A 560 -15.04 6.73 -22.32
C HIS A 560 -15.26 5.66 -23.39
N ASP A 561 -14.53 5.72 -24.50
CA ASP A 561 -14.62 4.73 -25.60
C ASP A 561 -14.25 3.32 -25.12
N LEU A 562 -13.22 3.20 -24.26
CA LEU A 562 -12.82 1.93 -23.67
C LEU A 562 -13.86 1.37 -22.68
N LYS A 563 -14.58 2.24 -21.95
CA LYS A 563 -15.72 1.82 -21.10
C LYS A 563 -16.88 1.31 -21.95
N ASP A 564 -17.27 2.04 -23.00
CA ASP A 564 -18.34 1.61 -23.90
C ASP A 564 -18.00 0.29 -24.59
N MET A 565 -16.73 0.07 -24.95
CA MET A 565 -16.24 -1.21 -25.45
C MET A 565 -16.27 -2.32 -24.40
N LEU A 566 -15.94 -2.03 -23.14
CA LEU A 566 -16.02 -2.99 -22.03
C LEU A 566 -17.48 -3.40 -21.78
N ASP A 567 -18.39 -2.43 -21.69
CA ASP A 567 -19.84 -2.62 -21.58
C ASP A 567 -20.40 -3.55 -22.69
N VAL A 568 -19.97 -3.35 -23.94
CA VAL A 568 -20.34 -4.23 -25.07
C VAL A 568 -19.76 -5.64 -24.90
N LYS A 569 -18.53 -5.77 -24.41
CA LYS A 569 -17.90 -7.07 -24.12
C LYS A 569 -18.62 -7.79 -22.97
N GLU A 570 -18.97 -7.11 -21.89
CA GLU A 570 -19.73 -7.67 -20.76
C GLU A 570 -21.12 -8.16 -21.20
N ARG A 571 -21.86 -7.35 -21.98
CA ARG A 571 -23.14 -7.78 -22.57
C ARG A 571 -22.97 -9.05 -23.42
N LYS A 572 -21.87 -9.15 -24.20
CA LYS A 572 -21.56 -10.35 -25.00
C LYS A 572 -21.19 -11.56 -24.14
N VAL A 573 -20.42 -11.37 -23.07
CA VAL A 573 -20.12 -12.42 -22.07
C VAL A 573 -21.42 -12.93 -21.44
N ASN A 574 -22.31 -12.03 -21.01
CA ASN A 574 -23.61 -12.40 -20.42
C ASN A 574 -24.49 -13.21 -21.39
N VAL A 575 -24.47 -12.91 -22.69
CA VAL A 575 -25.17 -13.71 -23.71
C VAL A 575 -24.54 -15.09 -23.89
N LEU A 576 -23.20 -15.19 -23.87
CA LEU A 576 -22.50 -16.47 -23.95
C LEU A 576 -22.72 -17.33 -22.69
N GLN A 577 -22.72 -16.70 -21.50
CA GLN A 577 -23.01 -17.33 -20.21
C GLN A 577 -24.37 -18.04 -20.24
N LYS A 578 -25.43 -17.31 -20.63
CA LYS A 578 -26.79 -17.87 -20.79
C LYS A 578 -26.85 -19.00 -21.83
N LYS A 579 -26.02 -18.94 -22.88
CA LYS A 579 -25.96 -20.01 -23.89
C LYS A 579 -25.26 -21.26 -23.34
N ILE A 580 -24.24 -21.11 -22.50
CA ILE A 580 -23.59 -22.21 -21.78
C ILE A 580 -24.58 -22.84 -20.79
N GLU A 581 -25.29 -22.05 -20.00
CA GLU A 581 -26.31 -22.53 -19.04
C GLU A 581 -27.39 -23.38 -19.72
N ASN A 582 -27.94 -22.90 -20.84
CA ASN A 582 -28.92 -23.64 -21.65
C ASN A 582 -28.34 -24.94 -22.22
N LEU A 583 -27.10 -24.93 -22.74
CA LEU A 583 -26.44 -26.16 -23.22
C LEU A 583 -26.15 -27.16 -22.08
N GLN A 584 -25.82 -26.68 -20.88
CA GLN A 584 -25.63 -27.51 -19.69
C GLN A 584 -26.96 -28.10 -19.18
N GLU A 585 -28.09 -27.39 -19.35
CA GLU A 585 -29.42 -27.91 -19.04
C GLU A 585 -29.83 -29.00 -20.05
N GLN A 586 -29.64 -28.76 -21.34
CA GLN A 586 -29.85 -29.77 -22.38
C GLN A 586 -29.00 -31.02 -22.17
N LEU A 587 -27.73 -30.86 -21.74
CA LEU A 587 -26.86 -31.97 -21.39
C LEU A 587 -27.41 -32.75 -20.20
N ARG A 588 -27.81 -32.07 -19.11
CA ARG A 588 -28.41 -32.71 -17.92
C ARG A 588 -29.69 -33.49 -18.27
N ASP A 589 -30.53 -32.97 -19.17
CA ASP A 589 -31.72 -33.69 -19.62
C ASP A 589 -31.39 -34.90 -20.50
N LYS A 590 -30.33 -34.82 -21.31
CA LYS A 590 -29.80 -35.99 -22.03
C LYS A 590 -29.18 -37.03 -21.09
N GLU A 591 -28.50 -36.61 -20.02
CA GLU A 591 -27.99 -37.50 -18.98
C GLU A 591 -29.12 -38.22 -18.24
N LYS A 592 -30.21 -37.52 -17.88
CA LYS A 592 -31.42 -38.14 -17.32
C LYS A 592 -32.01 -39.18 -18.27
N GLN A 593 -32.19 -38.83 -19.55
CA GLN A 593 -32.67 -39.77 -20.58
C GLN A 593 -31.78 -41.02 -20.68
N MET A 594 -30.45 -40.83 -20.66
CA MET A 594 -29.48 -41.93 -20.67
C MET A 594 -29.51 -42.78 -19.40
N SER A 595 -29.75 -42.19 -18.22
CA SER A 595 -29.92 -42.94 -16.97
C SER A 595 -31.19 -43.81 -17.02
N SER A 596 -32.33 -43.23 -17.43
CA SER A 596 -33.59 -43.98 -17.57
C SER A 596 -33.47 -45.13 -18.59
N LEU A 597 -32.74 -44.93 -19.69
CA LEU A 597 -32.44 -46.01 -20.64
C LEU A 597 -31.53 -47.09 -20.04
N LYS A 598 -30.50 -46.71 -19.27
CA LYS A 598 -29.63 -47.67 -18.55
C LYS A 598 -30.40 -48.48 -17.52
N GLU A 599 -31.32 -47.86 -16.78
CA GLU A 599 -32.21 -48.55 -15.83
C GLU A 599 -33.15 -49.53 -16.56
N ARG A 600 -33.74 -49.13 -17.68
CA ARG A 600 -34.54 -50.02 -18.52
C ARG A 600 -33.73 -51.20 -19.07
N VAL A 601 -32.49 -50.97 -19.50
CA VAL A 601 -31.57 -52.04 -19.94
C VAL A 601 -31.23 -52.98 -18.77
N LYS A 602 -30.96 -52.46 -17.57
CA LYS A 602 -30.74 -53.30 -16.37
C LYS A 602 -31.97 -54.16 -16.02
N SER A 603 -33.18 -53.60 -16.13
CA SER A 603 -34.42 -54.37 -15.93
C SER A 603 -34.53 -55.49 -16.95
N LEU A 604 -34.35 -55.19 -18.25
CA LEU A 604 -34.38 -56.20 -19.31
C LEU A 604 -33.27 -57.25 -19.14
N GLN A 605 -32.08 -56.88 -18.67
CA GLN A 605 -31.03 -57.84 -18.34
C GLN A 605 -31.41 -58.74 -17.16
N ALA A 606 -32.04 -58.19 -16.12
CA ALA A 606 -32.56 -58.99 -15.01
C ALA A 606 -33.64 -59.98 -15.50
N ASP A 607 -34.58 -59.50 -16.33
CA ASP A 607 -35.59 -60.34 -16.98
C ASP A 607 -34.94 -61.44 -17.82
N THR A 608 -33.91 -61.13 -18.62
CA THR A 608 -33.13 -62.12 -19.39
C THR A 608 -32.47 -63.14 -18.48
N THR A 609 -31.77 -62.73 -17.42
CA THR A 609 -31.13 -63.69 -16.48
C THR A 609 -32.16 -64.55 -15.74
N ASN A 610 -33.36 -64.02 -15.48
CA ASN A 610 -34.46 -64.80 -14.91
C ASN A 610 -35.00 -65.82 -15.92
N THR A 611 -35.13 -65.46 -17.21
CA THR A 611 -35.50 -66.42 -18.26
C THR A 611 -34.42 -67.47 -18.49
N ASP A 612 -33.14 -67.11 -18.46
CA ASP A 612 -32.02 -68.06 -18.58
C ASP A 612 -32.03 -69.05 -17.41
N THR A 613 -32.23 -68.57 -16.18
CA THR A 613 -32.36 -69.43 -14.99
C THR A 613 -33.56 -70.38 -15.09
N ALA A 614 -34.70 -69.90 -15.61
CA ALA A 614 -35.87 -70.72 -15.86
C ALA A 614 -35.62 -71.76 -16.97
N LEU A 615 -34.89 -71.40 -18.03
CA LEU A 615 -34.47 -72.32 -19.08
C LEU A 615 -33.54 -73.40 -18.53
N THR A 616 -32.50 -73.05 -17.76
CA THR A 616 -31.63 -74.04 -17.11
C THR A 616 -32.41 -74.97 -16.18
N THR A 617 -33.38 -74.45 -15.43
CA THR A 617 -34.26 -75.29 -14.58
C THR A 617 -35.12 -76.27 -15.42
N LEU A 618 -35.60 -75.84 -16.58
CA LEU A 618 -36.34 -76.68 -17.52
C LEU A 618 -35.43 -77.71 -18.22
N GLU A 619 -34.20 -77.35 -18.56
CA GLU A 619 -33.18 -78.25 -19.11
C GLU A 619 -32.79 -79.33 -18.09
N GLU A 620 -32.55 -78.98 -16.83
CA GLU A 620 -32.30 -79.94 -15.75
C GLU A 620 -33.48 -80.87 -15.50
N ALA A 621 -34.71 -80.33 -15.49
CA ALA A 621 -35.93 -81.12 -15.35
C ALA A 621 -36.13 -82.07 -16.53
N LEU A 622 -35.82 -81.62 -17.76
CA LEU A 622 -35.89 -82.44 -18.97
C LEU A 622 -34.83 -83.55 -18.94
N ALA A 623 -33.59 -83.24 -18.57
CA ALA A 623 -32.52 -84.22 -18.40
C ALA A 623 -32.87 -85.28 -17.32
N GLU A 624 -33.56 -84.90 -16.24
CA GLU A 624 -34.03 -85.88 -15.25
C GLU A 624 -35.21 -86.72 -15.75
N LYS A 625 -36.07 -86.17 -16.60
CA LYS A 625 -37.07 -86.97 -17.33
C LYS A 625 -36.41 -87.95 -18.30
N GLU A 626 -35.36 -87.55 -19.00
CA GLU A 626 -34.57 -88.44 -19.86
C GLU A 626 -33.89 -89.57 -19.05
N ARG A 627 -33.23 -89.26 -17.93
CA ARG A 627 -32.68 -90.29 -17.02
C ARG A 627 -33.76 -91.23 -16.49
N THR A 628 -34.95 -90.72 -16.22
CA THR A 628 -36.10 -91.53 -15.79
C THR A 628 -36.61 -92.43 -16.91
N ILE A 629 -36.69 -91.93 -18.14
CA ILE A 629 -37.04 -92.70 -19.34
C ILE A 629 -36.00 -93.81 -19.57
N GLU A 630 -34.70 -93.52 -19.44
CA GLU A 630 -33.65 -94.52 -19.65
C GLU A 630 -33.71 -95.62 -18.58
N ARG A 631 -33.87 -95.26 -17.30
CA ARG A 631 -34.11 -96.23 -16.22
C ARG A 631 -35.35 -97.12 -16.47
N LEU A 632 -36.40 -96.56 -17.08
CA LEU A 632 -37.61 -97.32 -17.45
C LEU A 632 -37.40 -98.22 -18.68
N LYS A 633 -36.59 -97.81 -19.67
CA LYS A 633 -36.16 -98.68 -20.77
C LYS A 633 -35.31 -99.84 -20.25
N GLU A 634 -34.31 -99.56 -19.42
CA GLU A 634 -33.46 -100.59 -18.82
C GLU A 634 -34.26 -101.58 -17.95
N GLN A 635 -35.29 -101.10 -17.25
CA GLN A 635 -36.24 -101.97 -16.54
C GLN A 635 -37.03 -102.84 -17.51
N ARG A 636 -37.67 -102.26 -18.53
CA ARG A 636 -38.40 -103.01 -19.56
C ARG A 636 -37.49 -104.07 -20.22
N ASP A 637 -36.27 -103.71 -20.57
CA ASP A 637 -35.32 -104.60 -21.25
C ASP A 637 -34.80 -105.71 -20.31
N ARG A 638 -34.79 -105.47 -18.99
CA ARG A 638 -34.57 -106.53 -17.98
C ARG A 638 -35.78 -107.44 -17.88
N ASP A 639 -36.99 -106.89 -17.69
CA ASP A 639 -38.25 -107.64 -17.61
C ASP A 639 -38.49 -108.49 -18.88
N GLU A 640 -38.10 -107.99 -20.06
CA GLU A 640 -38.22 -108.68 -21.35
C GLU A 640 -37.15 -109.78 -21.51
N ARG A 641 -35.93 -109.58 -20.98
CA ARG A 641 -34.93 -110.65 -20.88
C ARG A 641 -35.35 -111.75 -19.89
N GLU A 642 -35.85 -111.39 -18.72
CA GLU A 642 -36.34 -112.33 -17.71
C GLU A 642 -37.51 -113.17 -18.28
N LYS A 643 -38.47 -112.53 -18.96
CA LYS A 643 -39.54 -113.26 -19.68
C LYS A 643 -39.02 -114.14 -20.81
N GLN A 644 -37.99 -113.71 -21.54
CA GLN A 644 -37.39 -114.52 -22.60
C GLN A 644 -36.68 -115.75 -22.03
N GLU A 645 -35.98 -115.61 -20.89
CA GLU A 645 -35.37 -116.70 -20.14
C GLU A 645 -36.42 -117.66 -19.57
N GLU A 646 -37.53 -117.15 -19.00
CA GLU A 646 -38.68 -117.98 -18.60
C GLU A 646 -39.24 -118.77 -19.80
N VAL A 647 -39.48 -118.10 -20.93
CA VAL A 647 -39.98 -118.74 -22.17
C VAL A 647 -39.01 -119.82 -22.67
N ASP A 648 -37.70 -119.59 -22.63
CA ASP A 648 -36.71 -120.58 -23.07
C ASP A 648 -36.55 -121.74 -22.09
N ASN A 649 -36.72 -121.51 -20.78
CA ASN A 649 -36.88 -122.56 -19.78
C ASN A 649 -38.13 -123.41 -20.05
N TYR A 650 -39.31 -122.78 -20.26
CA TYR A 650 -40.54 -123.52 -20.61
C TYR A 650 -40.40 -124.29 -21.93
N LYS A 651 -39.68 -123.77 -22.94
CA LYS A 651 -39.36 -124.51 -24.18
C LYS A 651 -38.47 -125.72 -23.90
N LYS A 652 -37.48 -125.58 -23.01
CA LYS A 652 -36.60 -126.69 -22.61
C LYS A 652 -37.38 -127.77 -21.87
N ASP A 653 -38.19 -127.40 -20.88
CA ASP A 653 -39.05 -128.34 -20.17
C ASP A 653 -40.04 -129.04 -21.12
N LEU A 654 -40.61 -128.33 -22.09
CA LEU A 654 -41.42 -128.91 -23.17
C LEU A 654 -40.65 -129.89 -24.04
N LYS A 655 -39.36 -129.64 -24.32
CA LYS A 655 -38.50 -130.55 -25.08
C LYS A 655 -38.18 -131.80 -24.27
N ASP A 656 -37.78 -131.64 -23.01
CA ASP A 656 -37.44 -132.74 -22.11
C ASP A 656 -38.69 -133.62 -21.83
N LEU A 657 -39.88 -133.02 -21.69
CA LEU A 657 -41.16 -133.72 -21.62
C LEU A 657 -41.50 -134.47 -22.92
N ARG A 658 -41.25 -133.88 -24.11
CA ARG A 658 -41.44 -134.58 -25.39
C ARG A 658 -40.49 -135.76 -25.55
N GLU A 659 -39.22 -135.60 -25.17
CA GLU A 659 -38.23 -136.69 -25.19
C GLU A 659 -38.65 -137.81 -24.23
N LYS A 660 -39.14 -137.47 -23.04
CA LYS A 660 -39.69 -138.43 -22.07
C LYS A 660 -40.95 -139.15 -22.59
N VAL A 661 -41.85 -138.45 -23.30
CA VAL A 661 -43.00 -139.07 -23.97
C VAL A 661 -42.54 -140.00 -25.10
N SER A 662 -41.54 -139.61 -25.88
CA SER A 662 -40.96 -140.43 -26.95
C SER A 662 -40.30 -141.70 -26.41
N LEU A 663 -39.59 -141.61 -25.28
CA LEU A 663 -39.03 -142.77 -24.57
C LEU A 663 -40.15 -143.70 -24.08
N LEU A 664 -41.18 -143.16 -23.42
CA LEU A 664 -42.33 -143.96 -22.96
C LEU A 664 -43.12 -144.59 -24.11
N GLN A 665 -43.17 -143.97 -25.29
CA GLN A 665 -43.74 -144.58 -26.50
C GLN A 665 -42.86 -145.71 -27.05
N GLY A 666 -41.53 -145.58 -26.96
CA GLY A 666 -40.57 -146.64 -27.28
C GLY A 666 -40.73 -147.83 -26.34
N ASP A 667 -40.72 -147.59 -25.02
CA ASP A 667 -40.96 -148.61 -23.98
C ASP A 667 -42.32 -149.30 -24.19
N LEU A 668 -43.38 -148.55 -24.48
CA LEU A 668 -44.70 -149.10 -24.78
C LEU A 668 -44.67 -150.01 -26.01
N SER A 669 -44.03 -149.58 -27.10
CA SER A 669 -43.89 -150.39 -28.32
C SER A 669 -43.06 -151.66 -28.09
N GLU A 670 -42.02 -151.60 -27.23
CA GLU A 670 -41.26 -152.77 -26.80
C GLU A 670 -42.12 -153.75 -25.98
N LYS A 671 -43.00 -153.24 -25.10
CA LYS A 671 -43.98 -154.08 -24.38
C LYS A 671 -45.06 -154.65 -25.30
N GLU A 672 -45.52 -153.91 -26.30
CA GLU A 672 -46.44 -154.40 -27.33
C GLU A 672 -45.81 -155.52 -28.15
N ALA A 673 -44.55 -155.38 -28.58
CA ALA A 673 -43.79 -156.42 -29.26
C ALA A 673 -43.59 -157.66 -28.36
N SER A 674 -43.17 -157.47 -27.11
CA SER A 674 -43.03 -158.55 -26.12
C SER A 674 -44.36 -159.30 -25.89
N LEU A 675 -45.49 -158.59 -25.89
CA LEU A 675 -46.83 -159.15 -25.75
C LEU A 675 -47.28 -159.93 -27.01
N LEU A 676 -46.80 -159.51 -28.19
CA LEU A 676 -46.96 -160.22 -29.46
C LEU A 676 -46.21 -161.56 -29.44
N ASP A 677 -44.94 -161.57 -29.04
CA ASP A 677 -44.14 -162.79 -28.87
C ASP A 677 -44.79 -163.74 -27.86
N LEU A 678 -45.26 -163.22 -26.72
CA LEU A 678 -46.02 -163.99 -25.72
C LEU A 678 -47.32 -164.59 -26.28
N LYS A 679 -48.04 -163.86 -27.14
CA LYS A 679 -49.22 -164.38 -27.86
C LYS A 679 -48.87 -165.48 -28.85
N GLU A 680 -47.76 -165.37 -29.56
CA GLU A 680 -47.30 -166.41 -30.48
C GLU A 680 -46.88 -167.67 -29.71
N HIS A 681 -46.16 -167.50 -28.59
CA HIS A 681 -45.81 -168.59 -27.68
C HIS A 681 -47.04 -169.30 -27.09
N ALA A 682 -48.07 -168.55 -26.69
CA ALA A 682 -49.34 -169.09 -26.22
C ALA A 682 -50.11 -169.83 -27.33
N SER A 683 -50.10 -169.29 -28.55
CA SER A 683 -50.73 -169.91 -29.73
C SER A 683 -50.05 -171.23 -30.12
N SER A 684 -48.72 -171.28 -30.01
CA SER A 684 -47.93 -172.50 -30.18
C SER A 684 -48.26 -173.57 -29.11
N LEU A 685 -48.41 -173.16 -27.84
CA LEU A 685 -48.88 -174.07 -26.79
C LEU A 685 -50.30 -174.61 -27.06
N ALA A 686 -51.24 -173.77 -27.51
CA ALA A 686 -52.60 -174.19 -27.85
C ALA A 686 -52.63 -175.21 -29.01
N SER A 687 -51.81 -174.98 -30.04
CA SER A 687 -51.58 -175.91 -31.16
C SER A 687 -51.01 -177.27 -30.69
N SER A 688 -50.06 -177.26 -29.75
CA SER A 688 -49.52 -178.47 -29.11
C SER A 688 -50.57 -179.20 -28.27
N GLY A 689 -51.44 -178.47 -27.57
CA GLY A 689 -52.56 -179.03 -26.81
C GLY A 689 -53.52 -179.83 -27.71
N LEU A 690 -54.00 -179.22 -28.80
CA LEU A 690 -54.91 -179.88 -29.75
C LEU A 690 -54.32 -181.15 -30.38
N LYS A 691 -53.01 -181.19 -30.64
CA LYS A 691 -52.32 -182.39 -31.15
C LYS A 691 -52.18 -183.51 -30.12
N LYS A 692 -52.12 -183.18 -28.81
CA LYS A 692 -52.16 -184.19 -27.74
C LYS A 692 -53.57 -184.73 -27.55
N ASP A 693 -54.58 -183.85 -27.59
CA ASP A 693 -55.98 -184.19 -27.36
C ASP A 693 -56.54 -185.15 -28.42
N SER A 694 -56.23 -184.93 -29.70
CA SER A 694 -56.61 -185.85 -30.78
C SER A 694 -55.95 -187.23 -30.67
N ARG A 695 -54.70 -187.28 -30.19
CA ARG A 695 -53.97 -188.53 -29.93
C ARG A 695 -54.53 -189.29 -28.72
N LEU A 696 -55.01 -188.56 -27.71
CA LEU A 696 -55.66 -189.11 -26.53
C LEU A 696 -57.00 -189.79 -26.92
N LYS A 697 -57.85 -189.09 -27.68
CA LYS A 697 -59.09 -189.65 -28.27
C LYS A 697 -58.89 -190.92 -29.09
N THR A 698 -57.77 -191.00 -29.82
CA THR A 698 -57.44 -192.19 -30.62
C THR A 698 -57.10 -193.39 -29.72
N LEU A 699 -56.43 -193.16 -28.58
CA LEU A 699 -56.10 -194.20 -27.60
C LEU A 699 -57.33 -194.66 -26.80
N GLU A 700 -58.28 -193.76 -26.50
CA GLU A 700 -59.55 -194.10 -25.85
C GLU A 700 -60.38 -195.09 -26.69
N ILE A 701 -60.48 -194.88 -28.00
CA ILE A 701 -61.19 -195.79 -28.92
C ILE A 701 -60.54 -197.19 -28.93
N ALA A 702 -59.21 -197.25 -28.94
CA ALA A 702 -58.46 -198.52 -28.89
C ALA A 702 -58.62 -199.26 -27.55
N LEU A 703 -58.76 -198.51 -26.44
CA LEU A 703 -59.02 -199.07 -25.11
C LEU A 703 -60.40 -199.75 -25.04
N GLU A 704 -61.43 -199.12 -25.62
CA GLU A 704 -62.80 -199.65 -25.56
C GLU A 704 -62.94 -200.95 -26.37
N GLN A 705 -62.30 -201.04 -27.54
CA GLN A 705 -62.21 -202.30 -28.31
C GLN A 705 -61.56 -203.45 -27.49
N LYS A 706 -60.60 -203.14 -26.61
CA LYS A 706 -59.96 -204.14 -25.74
C LYS A 706 -60.85 -204.58 -24.56
N LYS A 707 -61.81 -203.77 -24.13
CA LYS A 707 -62.79 -204.20 -23.11
C LYS A 707 -63.78 -205.22 -23.66
N GLU A 708 -64.27 -205.05 -24.89
CA GLU A 708 -65.20 -206.00 -25.52
C GLU A 708 -64.59 -207.40 -25.72
N GLU A 709 -63.28 -207.48 -25.98
CA GLU A 709 -62.55 -208.76 -26.02
C GLU A 709 -62.48 -209.43 -24.63
N CYS A 710 -62.29 -208.67 -23.54
CA CYS A 710 -62.28 -209.23 -22.18
C CYS A 710 -63.63 -209.85 -21.78
N LEU A 711 -64.74 -209.18 -22.08
CA LEU A 711 -66.09 -209.68 -21.77
C LEU A 711 -66.41 -211.04 -22.43
N LYS A 712 -65.83 -211.32 -23.60
CA LYS A 712 -65.94 -212.65 -24.24
C LYS A 712 -65.21 -213.75 -23.46
N MET A 713 -64.09 -213.44 -22.81
CA MET A 713 -63.28 -214.42 -22.08
C MET A 713 -63.88 -214.76 -20.71
N GLU A 714 -64.44 -213.78 -19.99
CA GLU A 714 -65.13 -214.04 -18.71
C GLU A 714 -66.32 -215.00 -18.86
N SER A 715 -67.07 -214.89 -19.97
CA SER A 715 -68.22 -215.75 -20.27
C SER A 715 -67.83 -217.23 -20.43
N GLN A 716 -66.62 -217.50 -20.94
CA GLN A 716 -66.10 -218.87 -21.06
C GLN A 716 -65.63 -219.43 -19.72
N LEU A 717 -65.04 -218.60 -18.85
CA LEU A 717 -64.58 -219.01 -17.52
C LEU A 717 -65.75 -219.46 -16.62
N LYS A 718 -66.88 -218.75 -16.69
CA LYS A 718 -68.02 -218.95 -15.78
C LYS A 718 -68.66 -220.34 -15.89
N LYS A 719 -68.67 -220.94 -17.09
CA LYS A 719 -69.20 -222.31 -17.32
C LYS A 719 -68.31 -223.43 -16.79
N ALA A 720 -67.02 -223.19 -16.57
CA ALA A 720 -66.12 -224.21 -16.01
C ALA A 720 -66.26 -224.33 -14.48
N HIS A 721 -66.75 -223.28 -13.81
CA HIS A 721 -66.73 -223.20 -12.34
C HIS A 721 -67.89 -223.92 -11.65
N GLU A 722 -69.08 -223.98 -12.28
CA GLU A 722 -70.23 -224.70 -11.71
C GLU A 722 -70.02 -226.23 -11.66
N ALA A 723 -69.11 -226.77 -12.48
CA ALA A 723 -68.77 -228.20 -12.48
C ALA A 723 -67.85 -228.64 -11.32
N THR A 724 -67.33 -227.73 -10.49
CA THR A 724 -66.30 -228.05 -9.47
C THR A 724 -66.77 -228.00 -8.01
N LEU A 725 -68.00 -227.55 -7.72
CA LEU A 725 -68.44 -227.20 -6.36
C LEU A 725 -69.22 -228.30 -5.61
N GLU A 726 -69.36 -229.51 -6.14
CA GLU A 726 -70.02 -230.65 -5.48
C GLU A 726 -69.09 -231.55 -4.62
N ALA A 727 -67.81 -231.21 -4.43
CA ALA A 727 -66.89 -231.93 -3.54
C ALA A 727 -65.75 -231.01 -3.01
N ARG A 728 -65.33 -230.98 -1.73
CA ARG A 728 -65.83 -231.57 -0.46
C ARG A 728 -65.10 -230.88 0.74
N ALA A 729 -65.43 -231.19 2.00
CA ALA A 729 -64.92 -230.51 3.22
C ALA A 729 -63.78 -231.26 3.99
N SER A 730 -62.97 -230.56 4.82
CA SER A 730 -62.34 -231.02 6.11
C SER A 730 -61.36 -229.97 6.75
N PRO A 731 -61.09 -229.93 8.09
CA PRO A 731 -60.24 -228.90 8.75
C PRO A 731 -59.03 -229.42 9.59
N GLU A 732 -57.95 -228.63 9.74
CA GLU A 732 -56.87 -228.92 10.75
C GLU A 732 -55.94 -227.74 11.17
N MET A 733 -56.27 -226.46 10.89
CA MET A 733 -55.35 -225.31 11.11
C MET A 733 -55.41 -224.63 12.50
N SER A 734 -56.13 -225.18 13.47
CA SER A 734 -56.47 -224.46 14.72
C SER A 734 -55.39 -224.48 15.82
N ASP A 735 -54.55 -225.53 15.88
CA ASP A 735 -53.75 -225.79 17.09
C ASP A 735 -52.34 -225.15 17.07
N ARG A 736 -51.85 -224.76 15.90
CA ARG A 736 -50.48 -224.22 15.71
C ARG A 736 -50.25 -222.87 16.40
N ILE A 737 -51.32 -222.12 16.67
CA ILE A 737 -51.25 -220.72 17.13
C ILE A 737 -50.93 -220.62 18.63
N GLN A 738 -51.46 -221.52 19.47
CA GLN A 738 -51.36 -221.39 20.93
C GLN A 738 -49.98 -221.70 21.52
N GLN A 739 -49.00 -222.15 20.73
CA GLN A 739 -47.72 -222.64 21.26
C GLN A 739 -46.62 -221.57 21.26
N LEU A 740 -46.57 -220.70 20.24
CA LEU A 740 -45.52 -219.69 20.07
C LEU A 740 -45.73 -218.42 20.93
N GLU A 741 -46.97 -218.11 21.31
CA GLU A 741 -47.32 -216.86 22.02
C GLU A 741 -46.74 -216.76 23.44
N ARG A 742 -46.32 -217.88 24.07
CA ARG A 742 -45.88 -217.88 25.48
C ARG A 742 -44.37 -217.92 25.71
N GLU A 743 -43.55 -218.34 24.74
CA GLU A 743 -42.09 -218.30 24.88
C GLU A 743 -41.55 -216.88 24.79
N ILE A 744 -42.10 -216.06 23.88
CA ILE A 744 -41.73 -214.66 23.69
C ILE A 744 -42.06 -213.80 24.93
N ALA A 745 -43.09 -214.19 25.69
CA ALA A 745 -43.49 -213.47 26.90
C ALA A 745 -42.48 -213.59 28.07
N ARG A 746 -41.70 -214.68 28.15
CA ARG A 746 -40.77 -214.90 29.27
C ARG A 746 -39.49 -214.06 29.16
N TYR A 747 -38.81 -214.11 28.01
CA TYR A 747 -37.52 -213.42 27.83
C TYR A 747 -37.62 -211.88 27.90
N LYS A 748 -38.80 -211.29 27.64
CA LYS A 748 -39.03 -209.85 27.84
C LYS A 748 -39.04 -209.42 29.31
N ASP A 749 -39.45 -210.29 30.23
CA ASP A 749 -39.56 -209.95 31.66
C ASP A 749 -38.20 -210.06 32.38
N GLU A 750 -37.36 -211.02 32.00
CA GLU A 750 -36.00 -211.21 32.55
C GLU A 750 -35.08 -210.02 32.25
N SER A 751 -35.12 -209.49 31.01
CA SER A 751 -34.31 -208.33 30.62
C SER A 751 -34.76 -207.02 31.29
N SER A 752 -36.07 -206.88 31.55
CA SER A 752 -36.62 -205.68 32.22
C SER A 752 -36.21 -205.58 33.68
N LYS A 753 -36.06 -206.71 34.40
CA LYS A 753 -35.84 -206.71 35.85
C LYS A 753 -34.36 -206.66 36.24
N ALA A 754 -33.45 -207.14 35.39
CA ALA A 754 -32.02 -206.90 35.58
C ALA A 754 -31.67 -205.40 35.55
N GLN A 755 -32.33 -204.61 34.71
CA GLN A 755 -32.15 -203.15 34.67
C GLN A 755 -32.75 -202.45 35.90
N ALA A 756 -33.89 -202.91 36.41
CA ALA A 756 -34.52 -202.38 37.62
C ALA A 756 -33.73 -202.68 38.91
N GLU A 757 -33.03 -203.82 38.96
CA GLU A 757 -32.14 -204.15 40.09
C GLU A 757 -30.99 -203.13 40.18
N VAL A 758 -30.39 -202.77 39.03
CA VAL A 758 -29.28 -201.79 38.96
C VAL A 758 -29.70 -200.39 39.41
N ASP A 759 -30.89 -199.92 39.03
CA ASP A 759 -31.42 -198.63 39.48
C ASP A 759 -31.59 -198.57 41.02
N ARG A 760 -31.87 -199.72 41.66
CA ARG A 760 -31.99 -199.81 43.12
C ARG A 760 -30.69 -200.15 43.85
N LEU A 761 -29.70 -200.76 43.19
CA LEU A 761 -28.34 -200.84 43.72
C LEU A 761 -27.70 -199.44 43.87
N LEU A 762 -28.15 -198.43 43.13
CA LEU A 762 -27.77 -197.02 43.37
C LEU A 762 -28.56 -196.37 44.52
N GLU A 763 -29.68 -196.97 44.96
CA GLU A 763 -30.31 -196.64 46.23
C GLU A 763 -29.64 -197.34 47.45
N ILE A 764 -28.77 -198.36 47.25
CA ILE A 764 -27.86 -198.84 48.33
C ILE A 764 -27.11 -197.65 48.89
N LEU A 765 -26.44 -196.91 48.02
CA LEU A 765 -25.47 -195.91 48.42
C LEU A 765 -26.15 -194.67 48.99
N LYS A 766 -27.35 -194.32 48.51
CA LYS A 766 -28.19 -193.27 49.09
C LYS A 766 -28.30 -193.37 50.61
N GLU A 767 -28.39 -194.59 51.17
CA GLU A 767 -28.56 -194.77 52.62
C GLU A 767 -27.55 -195.69 53.34
N VAL A 768 -26.62 -196.34 52.61
CA VAL A 768 -25.26 -196.56 53.16
C VAL A 768 -24.64 -195.21 53.52
N GLU A 769 -25.02 -194.11 52.83
CA GLU A 769 -24.70 -192.68 53.07
C GLU A 769 -25.61 -191.98 54.14
N ASN A 770 -26.77 -192.56 54.52
CA ASN A 770 -27.47 -192.25 55.80
C ASN A 770 -26.80 -192.96 56.99
N GLU A 771 -25.94 -193.92 56.67
CA GLU A 771 -24.67 -194.09 57.33
C GLU A 771 -24.68 -194.62 58.76
N LYS A 772 -23.47 -195.01 59.09
CA LYS A 772 -22.65 -194.22 60.01
C LYS A 772 -23.18 -192.87 60.57
N ASN A 773 -24.14 -192.10 60.03
CA ASN A 773 -24.75 -190.92 60.67
C ASN A 773 -25.77 -191.34 61.76
N ASP A 774 -26.35 -192.56 61.67
CA ASP A 774 -27.04 -193.20 62.80
C ASP A 774 -26.23 -194.31 63.48
N LYS A 775 -25.09 -194.79 62.93
CA LYS A 775 -24.04 -195.36 63.82
C LYS A 775 -23.43 -194.28 64.72
N ASP A 776 -23.43 -193.02 64.27
CA ASP A 776 -23.17 -191.78 65.00
C ASP A 776 -24.42 -191.25 65.75
N LYS A 777 -25.52 -192.00 65.71
CA LYS A 777 -26.44 -192.19 66.85
C LYS A 777 -26.14 -193.55 67.51
N LYS A 778 -24.89 -193.75 67.90
CA LYS A 778 -24.51 -193.26 69.22
C LYS A 778 -24.19 -194.44 70.15
N ILE A 779 -23.09 -195.18 70.08
CA ILE A 779 -21.70 -194.69 70.22
C ILE A 779 -21.48 -193.67 71.37
N ALA A 780 -22.53 -193.03 71.92
CA ALA A 780 -22.52 -192.23 73.15
C ALA A 780 -23.81 -192.41 73.98
N GLU A 781 -24.47 -193.58 73.90
CA GLU A 781 -25.05 -194.26 75.07
C GLU A 781 -24.35 -195.62 75.35
N LEU A 782 -23.25 -195.91 74.63
CA LEU A 782 -22.16 -196.75 75.14
C LEU A 782 -21.02 -195.90 75.74
N GLU A 783 -21.31 -194.63 76.07
CA GLU A 783 -20.54 -193.85 77.04
C GLU A 783 -21.24 -193.89 78.42
N ARG A 784 -21.09 -195.04 79.10
CA ARG A 784 -21.30 -195.28 80.54
C ARG A 784 -22.68 -195.74 81.02
#